data_AF-A0A225VDL2-F1
#
_entry.id   AF-A0A225VDL2-F1
#
_cell.length_a   1.000
_cell.length_b   1.000
_cell.length_c   1.000
_cell.angle_alpha   90.00
_cell.angle_beta   90.00
_cell.angle_gamma   90.00
#
_symmetry.space_group_name_H-M   'P 1'
#
loop_
_entity.id
_entity.type
_entity.pdbx_description
1 polymer ?
#
loop_
_entity_poly.entity_id
_entity_poly.type
_entity_poly.pdbx_seq_one_letter_code
_entity_poly.pdbx_strand_id
1 'polypeptide(L)'
;MWFNRSVACAFAVAWASAITSVSAKNATTADTTYPTKSGMRTWVDPATPEDRQTYISSRGRTWDLVMSDEFNVANRSFRPGDDHIWTSLEKPDGVNGALELYSHNMTSTMCDDDGTCYFYIKAVDEVNVIHVYNMYTHPPGYVDAYFFYRAAMVQSWNKFCYQGGMLEVRAQLPGAVSEASGNPDLVLGKNGKVKTTKYYPTWPGIWMMGNLGRAIFSASTNRMWPFSYDRCEPDVFNPENQRISACDDNPGYGMNPNQGRGAPEIDLLEGGGLAVSSSLQIAPGMPDDYRLFPVDTSTGDNLYCVYGYSCTTPGANYIDVPTAYYEKERGHKSWYIGLRYASNNFCKQNADEKQNYAAVAASLKAGITENSCTVDTCPASGDVNADVGLIDGVGENHWGINTNGTCYPLVNSYTGAYLCDPDNTYSKCASPRNESTTPKSNAMSSFNYQMDAISSNWPVHLGAYTDFVEYQIEWVTGKNGYVRWMLQGSPLFEVTTDAFTNVPQNSKKTNPQKVMLEEPMSLILNVALSSSWGATPPNAGKECRGDGTDEEVNKICDSFPMYLKMDYVRLYQDLGDDLDADNYMQLGCDPKSHPTKEWIQGHIDEYEDDDNKHKEVAGKAFCTVDDDCTIGGNLGKTTLKTGKCVKKRCQCTYSSSWGGPRCTTAISASTGSSKSSVSKSSYGPPMGLSIGMAGVIVLLSFISVYMSIFAVVKPKSVTEMKKPANDSEDSQFMQSKSSYPNNQGQHRPQDNYSQNFV
;
A
#
# COMPACT_ATOMS: atom_id res chain seq x y z
N MET A 1 11.05 79.03 -21.87
CA MET A 1 11.18 79.59 -20.50
C MET A 1 9.78 79.97 -20.05
N TRP A 2 9.24 79.26 -19.05
CA TRP A 2 8.25 79.73 -18.07
C TRP A 2 6.79 80.06 -18.47
N PHE A 3 5.88 79.39 -17.73
CA PHE A 3 4.51 79.76 -17.32
C PHE A 3 3.36 79.67 -18.34
N ASN A 4 2.09 79.46 -17.96
CA ASN A 4 1.38 78.53 -17.07
C ASN A 4 -0.12 78.74 -17.37
N ARG A 5 -0.94 77.68 -17.22
CA ARG A 5 -2.40 77.68 -16.89
C ARG A 5 -3.47 78.15 -17.90
N SER A 6 -4.37 77.23 -18.24
CA SER A 6 -5.83 77.18 -17.88
C SER A 6 -6.63 76.44 -18.98
N VAL A 7 -6.99 75.15 -18.83
CA VAL A 7 -8.31 74.58 -18.41
C VAL A 7 -9.46 74.98 -19.38
N ALA A 8 -10.27 74.11 -20.02
CA ALA A 8 -10.77 72.78 -19.70
C ALA A 8 -11.13 71.95 -20.96
N CYS A 9 -10.83 70.65 -20.95
CA CYS A 9 -11.41 69.64 -21.85
C CYS A 9 -12.61 68.99 -21.17
N ALA A 10 -13.71 68.83 -21.90
CA ALA A 10 -14.83 67.97 -21.55
C ALA A 10 -15.09 66.97 -22.69
N PHE A 11 -15.36 65.73 -22.31
CA PHE A 11 -15.92 64.60 -23.08
C PHE A 11 -15.07 63.95 -24.17
N ALA A 12 -14.51 62.78 -23.83
CA ALA A 12 -14.68 61.53 -24.59
C ALA A 12 -14.05 60.36 -23.80
N VAL A 13 -14.86 59.50 -23.18
CA VAL A 13 -14.41 58.17 -22.76
C VAL A 13 -15.18 57.16 -23.61
N ALA A 14 -14.55 56.77 -24.71
CA ALA A 14 -14.95 55.62 -25.50
C ALA A 14 -14.35 54.35 -24.87
N TRP A 15 -15.19 53.33 -24.79
CA TRP A 15 -14.86 51.97 -24.40
C TRP A 15 -13.74 51.38 -25.25
N ALA A 16 -12.76 50.73 -24.61
CA ALA A 16 -11.92 49.73 -25.23
C ALA A 16 -11.60 48.64 -24.19
N SER A 17 -12.47 47.64 -24.12
CA SER A 17 -12.26 46.40 -23.38
C SER A 17 -11.26 45.54 -24.16
N ALA A 18 -10.01 45.51 -23.72
CA ALA A 18 -9.05 44.52 -24.21
C ALA A 18 -9.35 43.17 -23.52
N ILE A 19 -10.08 42.31 -24.22
CA ILE A 19 -10.19 40.89 -23.85
C ILE A 19 -8.88 40.22 -24.26
N THR A 20 -7.91 40.18 -23.35
CA THR A 20 -6.86 39.16 -23.43
C THR A 20 -7.45 37.87 -22.88
N SER A 21 -7.93 37.01 -23.77
CA SER A 21 -8.22 35.62 -23.46
C SER A 21 -6.90 34.91 -23.14
N VAL A 22 -6.50 34.97 -21.87
CA VAL A 22 -5.59 33.98 -21.31
C VAL A 22 -6.42 32.70 -21.23
N SER A 23 -6.24 31.80 -22.20
CA SER A 23 -6.63 30.41 -22.02
C SER A 23 -5.79 29.88 -20.85
N ALA A 24 -6.35 29.98 -19.64
CA ALA A 24 -5.86 29.24 -18.50
C ALA A 24 -5.97 27.76 -18.90
N LYS A 25 -4.84 27.14 -19.22
CA LYS A 25 -4.74 25.68 -19.16
C LYS A 25 -5.23 25.30 -17.77
N ASN A 26 -6.22 24.42 -17.69
CA ASN A 26 -6.58 23.72 -16.45
C ASN A 26 -5.35 22.91 -16.01
N ALA A 27 -4.40 23.57 -15.37
CA ALA A 27 -3.42 22.93 -14.53
C ALA A 27 -4.04 22.94 -13.13
N THR A 28 -4.56 21.80 -12.71
CA THR A 28 -4.75 21.46 -11.30
C THR A 28 -3.43 21.79 -10.61
N THR A 29 -3.36 22.90 -9.87
CA THR A 29 -2.19 23.22 -9.07
C THR A 29 -2.07 22.12 -8.02
N ALA A 30 -1.06 21.26 -8.14
CA ALA A 30 -0.76 20.24 -7.16
C ALA A 30 -0.68 20.87 -5.76
N ASP A 31 -1.23 20.16 -4.77
CA ASP A 31 -1.18 20.58 -3.37
C ASP A 31 0.29 20.77 -2.97
N THR A 32 0.66 22.01 -2.66
CA THR A 32 2.06 22.35 -2.37
C THR A 32 2.28 22.26 -0.87
N THR A 33 3.18 21.37 -0.44
CA THR A 33 3.56 21.23 0.97
C THR A 33 4.82 22.04 1.27
N TYR A 34 4.75 22.86 2.31
CA TYR A 34 5.85 23.71 2.76
C TYR A 34 6.54 23.10 4.00
N PRO A 35 7.82 23.41 4.24
CA PRO A 35 8.50 23.00 5.47
C PRO A 35 7.84 23.64 6.69
N THR A 36 7.92 22.97 7.84
CA THR A 36 7.49 23.53 9.12
C THR A 36 8.44 24.64 9.58
N LYS A 37 7.98 25.49 10.50
CA LYS A 37 8.81 26.53 11.10
C LYS A 37 9.87 25.98 12.05
N SER A 38 9.60 24.84 12.70
CA SER A 38 10.58 24.15 13.56
C SER A 38 11.65 23.37 12.78
N GLY A 39 11.43 23.10 11.49
CA GLY A 39 12.30 22.22 10.70
C GLY A 39 11.94 20.74 10.79
N MET A 40 10.95 20.38 11.62
CA MET A 40 10.41 19.03 11.72
C MET A 40 9.76 18.59 10.39
N ARG A 41 10.13 17.40 9.91
CA ARG A 41 9.57 16.83 8.68
C ARG A 41 8.10 16.45 8.85
N THR A 42 7.36 16.45 7.75
CA THR A 42 5.89 16.30 7.70
C THR A 42 5.37 15.07 8.46
N TRP A 43 6.08 13.94 8.37
CA TRP A 43 5.63 12.63 8.86
C TRP A 43 6.47 12.06 10.01
N VAL A 44 7.40 12.83 10.57
CA VAL A 44 8.28 12.38 11.67
C VAL A 44 7.60 12.64 13.00
N ASP A 45 7.53 11.63 13.86
CA ASP A 45 7.09 11.75 15.25
C ASP A 45 8.14 12.54 16.06
N PRO A 46 7.77 13.63 16.77
CA PRO A 46 8.68 14.33 17.68
C PRO A 46 9.24 13.46 18.82
N ALA A 47 8.65 12.30 19.09
CA ALA A 47 9.16 11.36 20.08
C ALA A 47 10.30 10.48 19.55
N THR A 48 10.59 10.48 18.25
CA THR A 48 11.68 9.67 17.70
C THR A 48 13.03 10.14 18.26
N PRO A 49 13.88 9.24 18.79
CA PRO A 49 15.16 9.60 19.37
C PRO A 49 16.09 10.36 18.41
N GLU A 50 16.93 11.24 18.96
CA GLU A 50 17.87 12.06 18.17
C GLU A 50 18.94 11.23 17.45
N ASP A 51 19.33 10.08 18.02
CA ASP A 51 20.29 9.13 17.44
C ASP A 51 19.67 8.22 16.37
N ARG A 52 18.38 8.38 16.08
CA ARG A 52 17.62 7.63 15.05
C ARG A 52 17.16 8.52 13.89
N GLN A 53 17.77 9.69 13.71
CA GLN A 53 17.42 10.61 12.61
C GLN A 53 18.06 10.25 11.27
N THR A 54 19.06 9.37 11.26
CA THR A 54 19.78 8.94 10.07
C THR A 54 20.08 7.44 10.09
N TYR A 55 20.24 6.87 8.91
CA TYR A 55 20.60 5.47 8.68
C TYR A 55 21.71 5.40 7.62
N ILE A 56 22.60 4.39 7.70
CA ILE A 56 23.57 4.11 6.64
C ILE A 56 23.12 2.85 5.91
N SER A 57 22.83 2.99 4.62
CA SER A 57 22.36 1.87 3.80
C SER A 57 23.41 0.78 3.62
N SER A 58 22.97 -0.40 3.21
CA SER A 58 23.82 -1.53 2.82
C SER A 58 24.77 -1.22 1.65
N ARG A 59 24.61 -0.06 1.00
CA ARG A 59 25.49 0.47 -0.04
C ARG A 59 26.29 1.71 0.39
N GLY A 60 26.26 2.05 1.69
CA GLY A 60 27.07 3.08 2.32
C GLY A 60 26.55 4.52 2.17
N ARG A 61 25.35 4.71 1.62
CA ARG A 61 24.74 6.05 1.52
C ARG A 61 24.02 6.41 2.82
N THR A 62 24.07 7.69 3.19
CA THR A 62 23.37 8.19 4.39
C THR A 62 21.95 8.56 4.03
N TRP A 63 20.99 7.93 4.68
CA TRP A 63 19.56 8.16 4.52
C TRP A 63 18.99 8.87 5.75
N ASP A 64 18.02 9.72 5.48
CA ASP A 64 17.39 10.63 6.43
C ASP A 64 16.04 10.06 6.89
N LEU A 65 15.73 10.16 8.18
CA LEU A 65 14.42 9.79 8.71
C LEU A 65 13.33 10.68 8.11
N VAL A 66 12.41 10.11 7.36
CA VAL A 66 11.35 10.85 6.65
C VAL A 66 9.95 10.60 7.20
N MET A 67 9.74 9.46 7.87
CA MET A 67 8.52 9.14 8.60
C MET A 67 8.83 8.30 9.82
N SER A 68 8.10 8.54 10.91
CA SER A 68 8.12 7.67 12.08
C SER A 68 6.80 7.72 12.83
N ASP A 69 6.46 6.64 13.52
CA ASP A 69 5.42 6.57 14.53
C ASP A 69 5.95 5.71 15.69
N GLU A 70 6.13 6.32 16.87
CA GLU A 70 6.69 5.64 18.04
C GLU A 70 5.58 5.09 18.97
N PHE A 71 4.31 5.23 18.59
CA PHE A 71 3.13 4.71 19.31
C PHE A 71 3.03 5.04 20.82
N ASN A 72 3.79 6.04 21.30
CA ASN A 72 3.89 6.47 22.70
C ASN A 72 2.65 7.21 23.28
N VAL A 73 1.52 7.15 22.60
CA VAL A 73 0.26 7.74 23.05
C VAL A 73 -0.80 6.67 23.11
N ALA A 74 -1.18 6.24 24.31
CA ALA A 74 -2.19 5.21 24.52
C ALA A 74 -3.58 5.62 24.04
N ASN A 75 -4.42 4.62 23.73
CA ASN A 75 -5.81 4.74 23.34
C ASN A 75 -6.06 5.55 22.06
N ARG A 76 -5.15 5.45 21.06
CA ARG A 76 -5.39 6.06 19.74
C ARG A 76 -6.54 5.37 19.01
N SER A 77 -7.38 6.17 18.36
CA SER A 77 -8.36 5.68 17.38
C SER A 77 -7.75 5.72 15.99
N PHE A 78 -7.94 4.63 15.25
CA PHE A 78 -7.53 4.51 13.85
C PHE A 78 -8.73 4.51 12.89
N ARG A 79 -9.94 4.84 13.36
CA ARG A 79 -11.11 4.93 12.48
C ARG A 79 -10.89 5.95 11.35
N PRO A 80 -11.61 5.82 10.22
CA PRO A 80 -11.53 6.78 9.12
C PRO A 80 -11.68 8.23 9.58
N GLY A 81 -10.61 9.00 9.38
CA GLY A 81 -10.50 10.41 9.74
C GLY A 81 -9.82 10.68 11.08
N ASP A 82 -9.58 9.68 11.94
CA ASP A 82 -9.10 9.90 13.32
C ASP A 82 -7.58 10.07 13.43
N ASP A 83 -6.80 9.39 12.59
CA ASP A 83 -5.35 9.48 12.54
C ASP A 83 -4.83 10.00 11.19
N HIS A 84 -3.73 10.76 11.25
CA HIS A 84 -3.07 11.38 10.10
C HIS A 84 -2.37 10.40 9.15
N ILE A 85 -1.90 9.24 9.64
CA ILE A 85 -1.20 8.23 8.83
C ILE A 85 -2.13 7.03 8.62
N TRP A 86 -2.67 6.51 9.71
CA TRP A 86 -3.28 5.19 9.73
C TRP A 86 -4.80 5.23 9.61
N THR A 87 -5.37 4.18 8.99
CA THR A 87 -6.81 3.94 8.90
C THR A 87 -7.10 2.46 9.09
N SER A 88 -7.82 2.08 10.14
CA SER A 88 -8.34 0.73 10.31
C SER A 88 -9.58 0.50 9.45
N LEU A 89 -9.85 -0.76 9.13
CA LEU A 89 -11.01 -1.18 8.33
C LEU A 89 -12.08 -1.90 9.16
N GLU A 90 -13.30 -1.93 8.63
CA GLU A 90 -14.46 -2.69 9.11
C GLU A 90 -15.03 -3.50 7.94
N LYS A 91 -14.54 -4.72 7.74
CA LYS A 91 -14.85 -5.52 6.55
C LYS A 91 -14.49 -7.00 6.75
N PRO A 92 -15.26 -7.97 6.24
CA PRO A 92 -14.78 -9.34 6.09
C PRO A 92 -13.58 -9.42 5.12
N ASP A 93 -12.64 -10.29 5.42
CA ASP A 93 -11.63 -10.70 4.44
C ASP A 93 -12.25 -11.76 3.51
N GLY A 94 -12.44 -11.41 2.24
CA GLY A 94 -13.10 -12.27 1.25
C GLY A 94 -12.13 -13.09 0.41
N VAL A 95 -10.83 -13.08 0.72
CA VAL A 95 -9.81 -13.77 -0.09
C VAL A 95 -9.06 -14.83 0.72
N ASN A 96 -8.31 -15.69 0.03
CA ASN A 96 -7.35 -16.63 0.64
C ASN A 96 -7.92 -17.59 1.72
N GLY A 97 -9.21 -17.92 1.66
CA GLY A 97 -9.84 -18.80 2.65
C GLY A 97 -9.80 -18.25 4.08
N ALA A 98 -9.84 -16.92 4.19
CA ALA A 98 -9.84 -16.19 5.45
C ALA A 98 -11.02 -16.58 6.35
N LEU A 99 -10.79 -16.51 7.65
CA LEU A 99 -11.70 -16.96 8.69
C LEU A 99 -12.09 -15.82 9.64
N GLU A 100 -11.59 -14.62 9.40
CA GLU A 100 -11.74 -13.44 10.24
C GLU A 100 -12.53 -12.29 9.60
N LEU A 101 -13.11 -11.47 10.47
CA LEU A 101 -13.55 -10.11 10.15
C LEU A 101 -12.53 -9.10 10.64
N TYR A 102 -12.25 -8.07 9.84
CA TYR A 102 -11.51 -6.90 10.30
C TYR A 102 -12.46 -5.88 10.93
N SER A 103 -12.08 -5.36 12.09
CA SER A 103 -12.85 -4.37 12.83
C SER A 103 -12.00 -3.28 13.46
N HIS A 104 -12.56 -2.07 13.53
CA HIS A 104 -11.84 -0.91 14.07
C HIS A 104 -11.46 -1.06 15.55
N ASN A 105 -12.23 -1.81 16.34
CA ASN A 105 -12.01 -1.99 17.78
C ASN A 105 -11.02 -3.12 18.13
N MET A 106 -10.46 -3.80 17.13
CA MET A 106 -9.42 -4.81 17.31
C MET A 106 -8.00 -4.22 17.24
N THR A 107 -7.88 -2.89 17.17
CA THR A 107 -6.61 -2.19 17.17
C THR A 107 -6.69 -0.91 17.99
N SER A 108 -5.59 -0.55 18.63
CA SER A 108 -5.37 0.72 19.34
C SER A 108 -3.87 0.80 19.69
N THR A 109 -3.51 1.75 20.53
CA THR A 109 -2.24 1.78 21.25
C THR A 109 -2.46 1.56 22.74
N MET A 110 -1.52 0.91 23.40
CA MET A 110 -1.52 0.74 24.86
C MET A 110 -0.11 0.88 25.42
N CYS A 111 0.01 1.01 26.74
CA CYS A 111 1.29 0.98 27.42
C CYS A 111 1.23 -0.03 28.57
N ASP A 112 2.23 -0.90 28.65
CA ASP A 112 2.37 -1.86 29.74
C ASP A 112 2.90 -1.14 31.01
N ASP A 113 2.81 -1.80 32.17
CA ASP A 113 3.21 -1.24 33.47
C ASP A 113 4.70 -0.88 33.55
N ASP A 114 5.52 -1.47 32.69
CA ASP A 114 6.96 -1.18 32.57
C ASP A 114 7.27 0.10 31.76
N GLY A 115 6.23 0.76 31.23
CA GLY A 115 6.33 1.98 30.44
C GLY A 115 6.48 1.75 28.94
N THR A 116 6.53 0.50 28.48
CA THR A 116 6.58 0.17 27.04
C THR A 116 5.23 0.47 26.41
N CYS A 117 5.18 1.44 25.49
CA CYS A 117 4.00 1.73 24.70
C CYS A 117 4.10 1.08 23.32
N TYR A 118 2.99 0.62 22.77
CA TYR A 118 2.94 -0.05 21.49
C TYR A 118 1.59 0.10 20.82
N PHE A 119 1.60 0.04 19.49
CA PHE A 119 0.45 -0.30 18.68
C PHE A 119 0.15 -1.78 18.81
N TYR A 120 -1.12 -2.15 18.80
CA TYR A 120 -1.52 -3.55 18.73
C TYR A 120 -2.60 -3.81 17.70
N ILE A 121 -2.56 -5.04 17.17
CA ILE A 121 -3.71 -5.72 16.57
C ILE A 121 -3.97 -6.94 17.44
N LYS A 122 -5.19 -7.07 17.93
CA LYS A 122 -5.62 -8.26 18.66
C LYS A 122 -6.49 -9.12 17.77
N ALA A 123 -6.28 -10.43 17.81
CA ALA A 123 -7.18 -11.43 17.25
C ALA A 123 -7.98 -12.07 18.38
N VAL A 124 -9.26 -12.38 18.16
CA VAL A 124 -10.14 -13.11 19.08
C VAL A 124 -10.85 -14.24 18.35
N ASP A 125 -11.19 -15.32 19.06
CA ASP A 125 -12.10 -16.35 18.59
C ASP A 125 -13.56 -15.89 18.81
N GLU A 126 -14.25 -15.55 17.72
CA GLU A 126 -15.61 -15.03 17.76
C GLU A 126 -16.37 -15.47 16.51
N VAL A 127 -17.45 -16.23 16.70
CA VAL A 127 -18.29 -16.69 15.60
C VAL A 127 -19.17 -15.55 15.10
N ASN A 128 -19.05 -15.29 13.81
CA ASN A 128 -19.80 -14.29 13.07
C ASN A 128 -20.40 -14.93 11.83
N VAL A 129 -21.64 -14.56 11.53
CA VAL A 129 -22.35 -15.00 10.33
C VAL A 129 -22.81 -13.77 9.59
N ILE A 130 -22.43 -13.65 8.32
CA ILE A 130 -22.86 -12.55 7.45
C ILE A 130 -23.68 -13.13 6.31
N HIS A 131 -24.86 -12.54 6.09
CA HIS A 131 -25.71 -12.87 4.96
C HIS A 131 -25.30 -12.01 3.75
N VAL A 132 -24.64 -12.64 2.78
CA VAL A 132 -24.10 -11.95 1.59
C VAL A 132 -24.80 -12.43 0.33
N TYR A 133 -24.97 -11.55 -0.65
CA TYR A 133 -25.43 -11.96 -1.97
C TYR A 133 -24.22 -12.41 -2.80
N ASN A 134 -24.17 -13.68 -3.13
CA ASN A 134 -23.11 -14.25 -3.95
C ASN A 134 -23.54 -14.26 -5.42
N MET A 135 -22.90 -13.42 -6.23
CA MET A 135 -23.16 -13.36 -7.68
C MET A 135 -22.52 -14.51 -8.47
N TYR A 136 -21.65 -15.30 -7.85
CA TYR A 136 -20.89 -16.39 -8.46
C TYR A 136 -21.55 -17.76 -8.29
N THR A 137 -22.61 -17.88 -7.47
CA THR A 137 -23.41 -19.11 -7.42
C THR A 137 -24.33 -19.23 -8.64
N HIS A 138 -24.77 -20.46 -8.91
CA HIS A 138 -25.68 -20.75 -10.02
C HIS A 138 -26.94 -21.46 -9.51
N PRO A 139 -28.07 -20.75 -9.32
CA PRO A 139 -28.29 -19.32 -9.56
C PRO A 139 -27.64 -18.40 -8.50
N PRO A 140 -27.39 -17.11 -8.84
CA PRO A 140 -26.98 -16.10 -7.87
C PRO A 140 -27.99 -15.94 -6.73
N GLY A 141 -27.52 -15.82 -5.49
CA GLY A 141 -28.41 -15.80 -4.34
C GLY A 141 -27.73 -15.41 -3.03
N TYR A 142 -28.54 -15.22 -2.00
CA TYR A 142 -28.03 -14.99 -0.65
C TYR A 142 -27.49 -16.28 -0.04
N VAL A 143 -26.31 -16.19 0.58
CA VAL A 143 -25.65 -17.28 1.29
C VAL A 143 -25.14 -16.80 2.65
N ASP A 144 -24.96 -17.73 3.57
CA ASP A 144 -24.36 -17.47 4.88
C ASP A 144 -22.85 -17.69 4.78
N ALA A 145 -22.09 -16.62 5.04
CA ALA A 145 -20.64 -16.68 5.19
C ALA A 145 -20.28 -16.70 6.66
N TYR A 146 -19.46 -17.68 7.06
CA TYR A 146 -19.05 -17.91 8.44
C TYR A 146 -17.62 -17.44 8.66
N PHE A 147 -17.43 -16.61 9.69
CA PHE A 147 -16.12 -16.16 10.16
C PHE A 147 -16.01 -16.53 11.64
N PHE A 148 -14.94 -17.22 12.02
CA PHE A 148 -14.76 -17.77 13.36
C PHE A 148 -13.86 -16.90 14.24
N TYR A 149 -13.30 -15.84 13.66
CA TYR A 149 -12.38 -14.95 14.32
C TYR A 149 -12.69 -13.49 13.99
N ARG A 150 -12.14 -12.57 14.79
CA ARG A 150 -12.13 -11.14 14.51
C ARG A 150 -10.76 -10.57 14.80
N ALA A 151 -10.26 -9.72 13.90
CA ALA A 151 -8.96 -9.06 13.99
C ALA A 151 -9.02 -7.64 13.42
N ALA A 152 -7.88 -7.03 13.07
CA ALA A 152 -7.85 -5.73 12.39
C ALA A 152 -6.90 -5.75 11.19
N MET A 153 -7.23 -4.92 10.21
CA MET A 153 -6.33 -4.44 9.17
C MET A 153 -6.26 -2.91 9.26
N VAL A 154 -5.05 -2.36 9.22
CA VAL A 154 -4.75 -0.94 9.30
C VAL A 154 -3.87 -0.54 8.12
N GLN A 155 -4.26 0.49 7.40
CA GLN A 155 -3.61 0.91 6.16
C GLN A 155 -3.20 2.39 6.22
N SER A 156 -2.09 2.74 5.59
CA SER A 156 -1.73 4.13 5.28
C SER A 156 -2.26 4.61 3.92
N TRP A 157 -3.06 3.76 3.25
CA TRP A 157 -3.52 3.92 1.87
C TRP A 157 -4.01 5.32 1.56
N ASN A 158 -3.45 5.89 0.48
CA ASN A 158 -3.72 7.22 -0.05
C ASN A 158 -3.60 8.40 0.96
N LYS A 159 -3.03 8.17 2.15
CA LYS A 159 -2.63 9.20 3.12
C LYS A 159 -1.12 9.37 3.14
N PHE A 160 -0.41 8.27 3.37
CA PHE A 160 1.03 8.20 3.37
C PHE A 160 1.46 7.05 2.45
N CYS A 161 2.21 7.41 1.43
CA CYS A 161 2.85 6.47 0.52
C CYS A 161 4.28 6.92 0.28
N TYR A 162 5.10 6.00 -0.20
CA TYR A 162 6.47 6.30 -0.55
C TYR A 162 6.97 5.38 -1.65
N GLN A 163 7.99 5.83 -2.37
CA GLN A 163 8.77 5.02 -3.31
C GLN A 163 10.17 4.89 -2.73
N GLY A 164 10.68 3.67 -2.58
CA GLY A 164 12.03 3.41 -2.06
C GLY A 164 12.31 3.91 -0.64
N GLY A 165 13.31 3.33 0.01
CA GLY A 165 13.76 3.71 1.35
C GLY A 165 14.05 2.50 2.21
N MET A 166 14.44 2.75 3.46
CA MET A 166 14.62 1.71 4.48
C MET A 166 13.47 1.81 5.47
N LEU A 167 12.62 0.79 5.49
CA LEU A 167 11.55 0.65 6.48
C LEU A 167 12.03 -0.28 7.60
N GLU A 168 11.94 0.20 8.83
CA GLU A 168 12.24 -0.54 10.06
C GLU A 168 10.99 -0.60 10.92
N VAL A 169 10.58 -1.81 11.29
CA VAL A 169 9.46 -2.05 12.19
C VAL A 169 9.92 -2.94 13.33
N ARG A 170 9.73 -2.48 14.56
CA ARG A 170 10.03 -3.27 15.75
C ARG A 170 8.73 -3.89 16.27
N ALA A 171 8.59 -5.21 16.13
CA ALA A 171 7.33 -5.91 16.39
C ALA A 171 7.52 -7.22 17.18
N GLN A 172 6.47 -7.62 17.90
CA GLN A 172 6.33 -8.93 18.54
C GLN A 172 5.12 -9.64 17.94
N LEU A 173 5.32 -10.87 17.47
CA LEU A 173 4.31 -11.66 16.79
C LEU A 173 3.31 -12.31 17.77
N PRO A 174 2.05 -12.49 17.36
CA PRO A 174 1.01 -13.16 18.15
C PRO A 174 1.29 -14.66 18.34
N GLY A 175 1.06 -15.17 19.56
CA GLY A 175 1.15 -16.60 19.85
C GLY A 175 0.69 -16.97 21.27
N ALA A 176 0.36 -18.24 21.46
CA ALA A 176 0.09 -18.86 22.76
C ALA A 176 1.43 -19.13 23.47
N VAL A 177 1.96 -18.11 24.14
CA VAL A 177 3.29 -18.14 24.78
C VAL A 177 3.26 -18.00 26.31
N SER A 178 2.08 -18.11 26.92
CA SER A 178 1.94 -18.15 28.38
C SER A 178 2.30 -19.53 28.92
N GLU A 179 2.71 -19.62 30.20
CA GLU A 179 2.92 -20.92 30.86
C GLU A 179 1.66 -21.80 30.83
N ALA A 180 0.48 -21.19 31.00
CA ALA A 180 -0.81 -21.87 31.00
C ALA A 180 -1.17 -22.52 29.65
N SER A 181 -0.65 -21.98 28.53
CA SER A 181 -0.86 -22.57 27.21
C SER A 181 -0.30 -23.98 27.09
N GLY A 182 0.73 -24.31 27.88
CA GLY A 182 1.46 -25.58 27.74
C GLY A 182 2.33 -25.66 26.50
N ASN A 183 2.63 -24.52 25.85
CA ASN A 183 3.44 -24.47 24.64
C ASN A 183 4.82 -25.12 24.84
N PRO A 184 5.12 -26.23 24.13
CA PRO A 184 6.35 -26.99 24.31
C PRO A 184 7.58 -26.25 23.78
N ASP A 185 7.43 -25.22 22.96
CA ASP A 185 8.56 -24.46 22.43
C ASP A 185 9.17 -23.53 23.49
N LEU A 186 8.45 -23.18 24.57
CA LEU A 186 8.93 -22.27 25.62
C LEU A 186 10.27 -22.71 26.24
N VAL A 187 10.54 -24.02 26.29
CA VAL A 187 11.80 -24.56 26.82
C VAL A 187 12.99 -24.42 25.87
N LEU A 188 12.75 -24.06 24.60
CA LEU A 188 13.82 -23.90 23.61
C LEU A 188 14.63 -22.61 23.81
N GLY A 189 14.07 -21.65 24.56
CA GLY A 189 14.62 -20.31 24.75
C GLY A 189 14.45 -19.42 23.52
N LYS A 190 14.76 -18.12 23.66
CA LYS A 190 14.49 -17.09 22.63
C LYS A 190 15.13 -17.42 21.27
N ASN A 191 16.33 -17.99 21.25
CA ASN A 191 17.03 -18.37 20.03
C ASN A 191 16.63 -19.76 19.50
N GLY A 192 15.74 -20.47 20.18
CA GLY A 192 15.26 -21.78 19.74
C GLY A 192 14.37 -21.66 18.51
N LYS A 193 14.67 -22.44 17.46
CA LYS A 193 13.80 -22.58 16.28
C LYS A 193 12.46 -23.20 16.70
N VAL A 194 11.36 -22.53 16.39
CA VAL A 194 9.99 -23.01 16.65
C VAL A 194 9.76 -24.36 15.98
N LYS A 195 9.09 -25.29 16.67
CA LYS A 195 8.94 -26.69 16.20
C LYS A 195 7.50 -27.11 15.93
N THR A 196 6.53 -26.32 16.33
CA THR A 196 5.10 -26.60 16.10
C THR A 196 4.35 -25.36 15.63
N THR A 197 3.38 -25.54 14.73
CA THR A 197 2.49 -24.46 14.28
C THR A 197 1.32 -24.22 15.23
N LYS A 198 0.93 -25.23 16.03
CA LYS A 198 -0.33 -25.23 16.80
C LYS A 198 -0.49 -24.04 17.74
N TYR A 199 0.60 -23.59 18.35
CA TYR A 199 0.61 -22.51 19.36
C TYR A 199 0.76 -21.12 18.74
N TYR A 200 0.85 -21.01 17.41
CA TYR A 200 0.97 -19.74 16.69
C TYR A 200 -0.05 -19.72 15.54
N PRO A 201 -1.36 -19.73 15.86
CA PRO A 201 -2.43 -20.03 14.90
C PRO A 201 -2.79 -18.88 13.94
N THR A 202 -2.17 -17.71 14.13
CA THR A 202 -2.49 -16.49 13.37
C THR A 202 -1.41 -16.17 12.34
N TRP A 203 -1.79 -15.42 11.31
CA TRP A 203 -0.93 -14.97 10.22
C TRP A 203 -0.74 -13.43 10.29
N PRO A 204 0.26 -12.93 11.02
CA PRO A 204 0.57 -11.50 11.05
C PRO A 204 1.17 -11.04 9.71
N GLY A 205 0.78 -9.84 9.29
CA GLY A 205 1.26 -9.18 8.08
C GLY A 205 1.73 -7.76 8.36
N ILE A 206 2.93 -7.44 7.86
CA ILE A 206 3.49 -6.10 7.74
C ILE A 206 4.03 -6.00 6.32
N TRP A 207 3.31 -5.27 5.47
CA TRP A 207 3.55 -5.31 4.04
C TRP A 207 3.14 -4.01 3.37
N MET A 208 3.40 -3.93 2.08
CA MET A 208 3.18 -2.75 1.28
C MET A 208 2.52 -3.11 -0.03
N MET A 209 1.61 -2.25 -0.49
CA MET A 209 0.94 -2.40 -1.77
C MET A 209 1.02 -1.09 -2.57
N GLY A 210 1.26 -1.18 -3.88
CA GLY A 210 1.17 -0.04 -4.78
C GLY A 210 -0.19 0.66 -4.68
N ASN A 211 -0.18 2.00 -4.57
CA ASN A 211 -1.34 2.81 -4.17
C ASN A 211 -2.53 2.74 -5.14
N LEU A 212 -2.31 2.26 -6.37
CA LEU A 212 -3.38 2.01 -7.35
C LEU A 212 -4.32 0.86 -6.96
N GLY A 213 -3.92 0.01 -6.02
CA GLY A 213 -4.79 -0.97 -5.36
C GLY A 213 -5.03 -0.58 -3.91
N ARG A 214 -6.18 -0.97 -3.36
CA ARG A 214 -6.42 -0.97 -1.92
C ARG A 214 -6.72 -2.40 -1.49
N ALA A 215 -5.89 -2.94 -0.62
CA ALA A 215 -6.04 -4.32 -0.15
C ALA A 215 -7.44 -4.58 0.39
N ILE A 216 -7.97 -5.78 0.13
CA ILE A 216 -9.34 -6.26 0.38
C ILE A 216 -10.48 -5.51 -0.34
N PHE A 217 -10.16 -4.59 -1.25
CA PHE A 217 -11.11 -4.00 -2.20
C PHE A 217 -10.88 -4.58 -3.60
N SER A 218 -11.45 -5.76 -3.85
CA SER A 218 -11.20 -6.55 -5.07
C SER A 218 -11.46 -5.80 -6.38
N ALA A 219 -12.37 -4.82 -6.38
CA ALA A 219 -12.62 -3.95 -7.52
C ALA A 219 -11.36 -3.15 -7.93
N SER A 220 -10.66 -2.60 -6.94
CA SER A 220 -9.44 -1.80 -7.15
C SER A 220 -8.22 -2.66 -7.48
N THR A 221 -8.19 -3.92 -7.04
CA THR A 221 -7.03 -4.81 -7.22
C THR A 221 -7.15 -5.66 -8.50
N ASN A 222 -8.35 -5.83 -9.05
CA ASN A 222 -8.57 -6.64 -10.23
C ASN A 222 -7.78 -6.12 -11.45
N ARG A 223 -6.97 -7.01 -12.06
CA ARG A 223 -6.04 -6.70 -13.16
C ARG A 223 -5.07 -5.54 -12.86
N MET A 224 -4.88 -5.22 -11.59
CA MET A 224 -3.99 -4.17 -11.09
C MET A 224 -2.90 -4.79 -10.22
N TRP A 225 -3.31 -5.60 -9.25
CA TRP A 225 -2.41 -6.40 -8.45
C TRP A 225 -2.03 -7.69 -9.19
N PRO A 226 -0.78 -8.17 -9.12
CA PRO A 226 0.40 -7.50 -8.59
C PRO A 226 1.32 -6.97 -9.72
N PHE A 227 0.80 -6.24 -10.71
CA PHE A 227 1.58 -5.90 -11.91
C PHE A 227 2.83 -5.05 -11.61
N SER A 228 3.97 -5.47 -12.18
CA SER A 228 5.24 -4.75 -12.25
C SER A 228 5.81 -4.85 -13.68
N TYR A 229 5.00 -4.45 -14.66
CA TYR A 229 5.26 -4.66 -16.07
C TYR A 229 4.94 -3.41 -16.90
N ASP A 230 5.95 -2.93 -17.62
CA ASP A 230 5.93 -1.68 -18.37
C ASP A 230 6.42 -1.88 -19.82
N ARG A 231 5.77 -2.81 -20.55
CA ARG A 231 6.09 -3.10 -21.95
C ARG A 231 4.87 -3.40 -22.79
N CYS A 232 4.87 -2.89 -24.02
CA CYS A 232 3.87 -3.26 -25.03
C CYS A 232 4.40 -4.38 -25.94
N GLU A 233 4.16 -5.63 -25.53
CA GLU A 233 4.62 -6.84 -26.23
C GLU A 233 3.46 -7.85 -26.30
N PRO A 234 2.42 -7.61 -27.13
CA PRO A 234 1.19 -8.43 -27.14
C PRO A 234 1.41 -9.90 -27.54
N ASP A 235 2.51 -10.20 -28.23
CA ASP A 235 2.92 -11.57 -28.56
C ASP A 235 3.48 -12.35 -27.35
N VAL A 236 3.89 -11.65 -26.29
CA VAL A 236 4.46 -12.22 -25.05
C VAL A 236 3.43 -12.24 -23.93
N PHE A 237 2.67 -11.16 -23.78
CA PHE A 237 1.66 -11.03 -22.74
C PHE A 237 0.43 -10.29 -23.27
N ASN A 238 -0.77 -10.84 -23.04
CA ASN A 238 -2.01 -10.18 -23.45
C ASN A 238 -2.23 -8.89 -22.65
N PRO A 239 -2.17 -7.70 -23.27
CA PRO A 239 -2.30 -6.43 -22.56
C PRO A 239 -3.66 -6.23 -21.90
N GLU A 240 -4.73 -6.90 -22.34
CA GLU A 240 -6.08 -6.80 -21.72
C GLU A 240 -6.15 -7.33 -20.28
N ASN A 241 -5.16 -8.13 -19.88
CA ASN A 241 -5.02 -8.67 -18.53
C ASN A 241 -4.41 -7.65 -17.55
N GLN A 242 -3.79 -6.57 -18.02
CA GLN A 242 -3.27 -5.48 -17.20
C GLN A 242 -4.10 -4.22 -17.43
N ARG A 243 -4.77 -3.74 -16.39
CA ARG A 243 -5.76 -2.67 -16.50
C ARG A 243 -5.17 -1.34 -16.99
N ILE A 244 -3.93 -1.05 -16.64
CA ILE A 244 -3.16 0.10 -17.16
C ILE A 244 -1.95 -0.47 -17.88
N SER A 245 -2.07 -0.65 -19.19
CA SER A 245 -1.05 -1.30 -20.03
C SER A 245 -0.17 -0.27 -20.74
N ALA A 246 1.10 -0.60 -20.92
CA ALA A 246 2.03 0.19 -21.75
C ALA A 246 1.64 0.23 -23.25
N CYS A 247 0.69 -0.59 -23.69
CA CYS A 247 0.14 -0.51 -25.05
C CYS A 247 -0.88 0.62 -25.25
N ASP A 248 -1.30 1.29 -24.18
CA ASP A 248 -2.28 2.39 -24.23
C ASP A 248 -1.55 3.75 -24.28
N ASP A 249 -1.73 4.49 -25.37
CA ASP A 249 -1.16 5.83 -25.56
C ASP A 249 -2.03 6.94 -24.95
N ASN A 250 -3.21 6.60 -24.44
CA ASN A 250 -4.12 7.54 -23.79
C ASN A 250 -4.98 6.86 -22.70
N PRO A 251 -4.36 6.38 -21.60
CA PRO A 251 -5.06 5.71 -20.50
C PRO A 251 -6.07 6.60 -19.74
N GLY A 252 -6.01 7.92 -19.93
CA GLY A 252 -6.85 8.89 -19.24
C GLY A 252 -6.52 9.03 -17.75
N TYR A 253 -7.37 9.78 -17.01
CA TYR A 253 -7.25 9.95 -15.55
C TYR A 253 -5.84 10.31 -15.03
N GLY A 254 -5.16 11.23 -15.74
CA GLY A 254 -3.84 11.73 -15.35
C GLY A 254 -2.68 10.72 -15.51
N MET A 255 -2.94 9.53 -16.06
CA MET A 255 -1.91 8.51 -16.31
C MET A 255 -0.97 8.92 -17.44
N ASN A 256 0.29 8.47 -17.34
CA ASN A 256 1.28 8.71 -18.40
C ASN A 256 0.98 7.79 -19.61
N PRO A 257 1.06 8.31 -20.85
CA PRO A 257 0.99 7.51 -22.07
C PRO A 257 2.04 6.41 -22.13
N ASN A 258 1.65 5.23 -22.61
CA ASN A 258 2.54 4.07 -22.84
C ASN A 258 3.33 3.63 -21.60
N GLN A 259 2.73 3.77 -20.41
CA GLN A 259 3.31 3.31 -19.16
C GLN A 259 2.40 2.23 -18.56
N GLY A 260 2.91 1.00 -18.47
CA GLY A 260 2.27 -0.10 -17.76
C GLY A 260 2.39 0.10 -16.26
N ARG A 261 1.26 0.02 -15.56
CA ARG A 261 1.14 0.31 -14.13
C ARG A 261 0.42 -0.81 -13.40
N GLY A 262 0.53 -0.81 -12.08
CA GLY A 262 -0.05 -1.87 -11.26
C GLY A 262 -0.11 -1.53 -9.78
N ALA A 263 -0.36 -2.56 -8.99
CA ALA A 263 -0.29 -2.51 -7.53
C ALA A 263 0.51 -3.72 -7.04
N PRO A 264 1.85 -3.75 -7.27
CA PRO A 264 2.69 -4.84 -6.80
C PRO A 264 2.76 -4.82 -5.27
N GLU A 265 3.32 -5.89 -4.71
CA GLU A 265 3.35 -6.12 -3.26
C GLU A 265 4.77 -6.39 -2.77
N ILE A 266 5.09 -5.86 -1.58
CA ILE A 266 6.34 -6.12 -0.87
C ILE A 266 6.01 -6.48 0.57
N ASP A 267 6.34 -7.70 0.98
CA ASP A 267 6.09 -8.19 2.32
C ASP A 267 7.34 -8.03 3.17
N LEU A 268 7.36 -7.06 4.08
CA LEU A 268 8.43 -7.00 5.08
C LEU A 268 8.39 -8.25 5.97
N LEU A 269 7.17 -8.62 6.38
CA LEU A 269 6.87 -9.84 7.09
C LEU A 269 5.46 -10.29 6.72
N GLU A 270 5.33 -11.51 6.21
CA GLU A 270 4.05 -12.16 6.05
C GLU A 270 4.17 -13.62 6.46
N GLY A 271 3.48 -14.03 7.52
CA GLY A 271 3.53 -15.43 7.99
C GLY A 271 3.65 -15.59 9.49
N GLY A 272 3.41 -16.81 9.95
CA GLY A 272 3.46 -17.22 11.35
C GLY A 272 3.70 -18.72 11.47
N GLY A 273 3.64 -19.26 12.69
CA GLY A 273 4.04 -20.64 12.95
C GLY A 273 5.55 -20.84 12.76
N LEU A 274 5.91 -21.77 11.88
CA LEU A 274 7.29 -22.24 11.71
C LEU A 274 8.17 -21.30 10.88
N ALA A 275 7.57 -20.49 10.02
CA ALA A 275 8.28 -19.68 9.04
C ALA A 275 7.53 -18.36 8.78
N VAL A 276 8.31 -17.35 8.42
CA VAL A 276 7.83 -16.08 7.86
C VAL A 276 8.31 -16.00 6.42
N SER A 277 7.46 -15.49 5.54
CA SER A 277 7.81 -15.13 4.17
C SER A 277 8.32 -13.69 4.11
N SER A 278 9.39 -13.51 3.36
CA SER A 278 9.83 -12.23 2.81
C SER A 278 9.65 -12.30 1.31
N SER A 279 8.76 -11.48 0.75
CA SER A 279 8.23 -11.70 -0.60
C SER A 279 8.01 -10.44 -1.41
N LEU A 280 8.05 -10.62 -2.73
CA LEU A 280 7.56 -9.69 -3.74
C LEU A 280 6.51 -10.40 -4.56
N GLN A 281 5.30 -9.86 -4.61
CA GLN A 281 4.28 -10.36 -5.54
C GLN A 281 4.32 -9.52 -6.81
N ILE A 282 4.40 -10.21 -7.95
CA ILE A 282 4.63 -9.59 -9.25
C ILE A 282 3.85 -10.29 -10.37
N ALA A 283 3.45 -9.50 -11.37
CA ALA A 283 2.84 -10.00 -12.60
C ALA A 283 3.37 -9.23 -13.84
N PRO A 284 3.39 -9.86 -15.03
CA PRO A 284 3.04 -11.26 -15.31
C PRO A 284 4.05 -12.23 -14.68
N GLY A 285 3.62 -13.38 -14.18
CA GLY A 285 4.54 -14.41 -13.67
C GLY A 285 5.18 -15.24 -14.79
N MET A 286 6.13 -16.11 -14.42
CA MET A 286 6.87 -16.93 -15.38
C MET A 286 5.97 -17.94 -16.10
N PRO A 287 6.13 -18.12 -17.44
CA PRO A 287 5.50 -19.21 -18.17
C PRO A 287 5.94 -20.60 -17.68
N ASP A 288 5.17 -21.65 -18.00
CA ASP A 288 5.47 -23.04 -17.60
C ASP A 288 6.87 -23.53 -17.97
N ASP A 289 7.35 -23.08 -19.13
CA ASP A 289 8.67 -23.40 -19.67
C ASP A 289 9.82 -23.06 -18.70
N TYR A 290 9.56 -22.20 -17.71
CA TYR A 290 10.54 -21.74 -16.72
C TYR A 290 10.22 -22.17 -15.28
N ARG A 291 9.27 -23.11 -15.07
CA ARG A 291 8.83 -23.59 -13.74
C ARG A 291 9.42 -24.97 -13.38
N LEU A 292 9.09 -25.52 -12.21
CA LEU A 292 9.39 -26.94 -11.92
C LEU A 292 8.73 -27.86 -12.96
N PHE A 293 9.34 -29.03 -13.19
CA PHE A 293 8.65 -30.05 -13.98
C PHE A 293 7.42 -30.57 -13.20
N PRO A 294 6.31 -30.86 -13.89
CA PRO A 294 5.13 -31.41 -13.22
C PRO A 294 5.45 -32.78 -12.62
N VAL A 295 4.90 -33.05 -11.44
CA VAL A 295 5.01 -34.36 -10.79
C VAL A 295 4.36 -35.42 -11.67
N ASP A 296 5.10 -36.49 -11.96
CA ASP A 296 4.56 -37.66 -12.64
C ASP A 296 3.97 -38.62 -11.60
N THR A 297 2.66 -38.56 -11.40
CA THR A 297 1.95 -39.42 -10.44
C THR A 297 2.02 -40.90 -10.79
N SER A 298 2.39 -41.28 -12.02
CA SER A 298 2.55 -42.69 -12.40
C SER A 298 3.78 -43.34 -11.75
N THR A 299 4.72 -42.53 -11.25
CA THR A 299 5.90 -43.00 -10.50
C THR A 299 5.57 -43.38 -9.04
N GLY A 300 4.33 -43.17 -8.59
CA GLY A 300 3.92 -43.32 -7.19
C GLY A 300 4.09 -42.04 -6.37
N ASP A 301 4.60 -40.96 -6.98
CA ASP A 301 4.67 -39.64 -6.35
C ASP A 301 3.26 -39.10 -6.07
N ASN A 302 3.11 -38.50 -4.89
CA ASN A 302 1.98 -37.64 -4.56
C ASN A 302 2.31 -36.22 -5.05
N LEU A 303 1.36 -35.52 -5.68
CA LEU A 303 1.51 -34.10 -6.10
C LEU A 303 2.08 -33.19 -4.99
N TYR A 304 1.79 -33.48 -3.72
CA TYR A 304 2.29 -32.71 -2.58
C TYR A 304 3.77 -32.97 -2.23
N CYS A 305 4.45 -33.94 -2.87
CA CYS A 305 5.87 -34.22 -2.62
C CYS A 305 6.77 -33.01 -2.89
N VAL A 306 6.35 -32.09 -3.78
CA VAL A 306 7.10 -30.89 -4.15
C VAL A 306 7.37 -30.01 -2.93
N TYR A 307 6.37 -29.86 -2.06
CA TYR A 307 6.49 -29.06 -0.83
C TYR A 307 7.42 -29.70 0.21
N GLY A 308 7.60 -31.02 0.13
CA GLY A 308 8.54 -31.77 0.97
C GLY A 308 9.90 -32.02 0.31
N TYR A 309 10.09 -31.56 -0.94
CA TYR A 309 11.28 -31.84 -1.76
C TYR A 309 11.63 -33.32 -1.85
N SER A 310 10.61 -34.19 -1.86
CA SER A 310 10.75 -35.64 -1.75
C SER A 310 10.21 -36.40 -2.96
N CYS A 311 9.98 -35.72 -4.08
CA CYS A 311 9.53 -36.33 -5.32
C CYS A 311 10.61 -37.24 -5.90
N THR A 312 10.20 -38.37 -6.46
CA THR A 312 11.07 -39.24 -7.25
C THR A 312 11.16 -38.79 -8.70
N THR A 313 10.16 -38.03 -9.18
CA THR A 313 10.13 -37.39 -10.49
C THR A 313 11.34 -36.44 -10.66
N PRO A 314 12.18 -36.62 -11.69
CA PRO A 314 13.30 -35.72 -11.96
C PRO A 314 12.84 -34.29 -12.23
N GLY A 315 13.44 -33.32 -11.53
CA GLY A 315 13.14 -31.90 -11.72
C GLY A 315 11.82 -31.40 -11.12
N ALA A 316 11.17 -32.23 -10.29
CA ALA A 316 9.99 -31.81 -9.54
C ALA A 316 10.33 -31.25 -8.14
N ASN A 317 11.55 -31.47 -7.63
CA ASN A 317 11.95 -31.00 -6.30
C ASN A 317 12.49 -29.57 -6.31
N TYR A 318 13.60 -29.35 -7.02
CA TYR A 318 14.29 -28.06 -7.07
C TYR A 318 14.49 -27.64 -8.52
N ILE A 319 14.35 -26.34 -8.78
CA ILE A 319 14.48 -25.79 -10.12
C ILE A 319 15.92 -25.97 -10.59
N ASP A 320 16.10 -26.42 -11.85
CA ASP A 320 17.39 -26.73 -12.46
C ASP A 320 18.20 -27.85 -11.77
N VAL A 321 17.52 -28.74 -11.01
CA VAL A 321 18.08 -29.94 -10.36
C VAL A 321 17.27 -31.20 -10.72
N PRO A 322 17.87 -32.25 -11.31
CA PRO A 322 19.27 -32.37 -11.71
C PRO A 322 19.62 -31.48 -12.90
N THR A 323 20.82 -30.90 -12.88
CA THR A 323 21.24 -29.90 -13.87
C THR A 323 21.26 -30.44 -15.30
N ALA A 324 21.80 -31.65 -15.49
CA ALA A 324 21.87 -32.27 -16.82
C ALA A 324 20.49 -32.66 -17.36
N TYR A 325 19.52 -32.92 -16.49
CA TYR A 325 18.14 -33.23 -16.90
C TYR A 325 17.47 -31.97 -17.46
N TYR A 326 17.51 -30.85 -16.72
CA TYR A 326 16.98 -29.57 -17.20
C TYR A 326 17.62 -29.10 -18.50
N GLU A 327 18.96 -29.18 -18.60
CA GLU A 327 19.67 -28.80 -19.82
C GLU A 327 19.23 -29.65 -21.02
N LYS A 328 19.05 -30.97 -20.82
CA LYS A 328 18.58 -31.88 -21.87
C LYS A 328 17.14 -31.60 -22.29
N GLU A 329 16.24 -31.36 -21.34
CA GLU A 329 14.81 -31.23 -21.61
C GLU A 329 14.41 -29.81 -22.07
N ARG A 330 15.14 -28.76 -21.66
CA ARG A 330 14.81 -27.35 -21.99
C ARG A 330 15.90 -26.61 -22.76
N GLY A 331 17.18 -26.87 -22.49
CA GLY A 331 18.31 -26.16 -23.10
C GLY A 331 18.42 -24.68 -22.71
N HIS A 332 17.78 -24.28 -21.61
CA HIS A 332 17.92 -22.98 -20.98
C HIS A 332 17.65 -23.09 -19.47
N LYS A 333 18.09 -22.06 -18.73
CA LYS A 333 17.83 -21.91 -17.29
C LYS A 333 16.36 -21.65 -17.00
N SER A 334 15.94 -21.99 -15.79
CA SER A 334 14.57 -21.82 -15.32
C SER A 334 14.56 -20.89 -14.11
N TRP A 335 13.44 -20.19 -13.90
CA TRP A 335 13.21 -19.28 -12.76
C TRP A 335 14.10 -18.02 -12.70
N TYR A 336 13.88 -17.19 -11.67
CA TYR A 336 14.66 -15.99 -11.41
C TYR A 336 16.09 -16.38 -11.01
N ILE A 337 17.08 -15.61 -11.49
CA ILE A 337 18.51 -15.91 -11.31
C ILE A 337 19.13 -14.83 -10.42
N GLY A 338 20.11 -15.22 -9.58
CA GLY A 338 20.87 -14.29 -8.76
C GLY A 338 20.12 -13.79 -7.52
N LEU A 339 19.09 -14.51 -7.08
CA LEU A 339 18.47 -14.28 -5.78
C LEU A 339 19.51 -14.50 -4.66
N ARG A 340 19.44 -13.68 -3.61
CA ARG A 340 20.46 -13.66 -2.55
C ARG A 340 19.84 -14.07 -1.23
N TYR A 341 20.39 -15.09 -0.59
CA TYR A 341 19.88 -15.64 0.67
C TYR A 341 20.98 -15.59 1.73
N ALA A 342 20.67 -15.22 2.97
CA ALA A 342 21.62 -15.17 4.08
C ALA A 342 21.02 -15.76 5.35
N SER A 343 21.88 -16.23 6.25
CA SER A 343 21.44 -16.94 7.44
C SER A 343 20.67 -16.07 8.43
N ASN A 344 19.60 -16.62 9.00
CA ASN A 344 19.00 -16.07 10.19
C ASN A 344 19.87 -16.43 11.41
N ASN A 345 20.79 -15.53 11.74
CA ASN A 345 21.77 -15.72 12.81
C ASN A 345 21.17 -15.63 14.24
N PHE A 346 19.88 -15.31 14.39
CA PHE A 346 19.20 -15.29 15.68
C PHE A 346 18.78 -16.67 16.15
N CYS A 347 18.76 -17.66 15.25
CA CYS A 347 18.57 -19.04 15.65
C CYS A 347 19.84 -19.62 16.28
N LYS A 348 19.64 -20.53 17.23
CA LYS A 348 20.69 -21.36 17.78
C LYS A 348 21.39 -22.14 16.66
N GLN A 349 22.72 -22.22 16.75
CA GLN A 349 23.54 -22.98 15.81
C GLN A 349 23.29 -24.49 15.90
N ASN A 350 23.38 -25.14 14.75
CA ASN A 350 23.34 -26.56 14.48
C ASN A 350 24.53 -26.91 13.58
N ALA A 351 25.47 -27.71 14.09
CA ALA A 351 26.68 -28.07 13.36
C ALA A 351 26.39 -28.86 12.07
N ASP A 352 25.29 -29.61 12.04
CA ASP A 352 24.89 -30.43 10.89
C ASP A 352 24.36 -29.60 9.72
N GLU A 353 23.98 -28.34 9.97
CA GLU A 353 23.50 -27.39 8.94
C GLU A 353 24.62 -26.49 8.42
N LYS A 354 25.84 -26.61 8.97
CA LYS A 354 26.97 -25.77 8.59
C LYS A 354 27.52 -26.18 7.22
N GLN A 355 27.66 -25.21 6.32
CA GLN A 355 28.18 -25.43 4.98
C GLN A 355 29.61 -24.91 4.79
N ASN A 356 30.30 -25.49 3.82
CA ASN A 356 31.57 -25.01 3.31
C ASN A 356 31.40 -24.44 1.89
N TYR A 357 31.76 -23.16 1.70
CA TYR A 357 31.64 -22.49 0.41
C TYR A 357 32.34 -23.24 -0.73
N ALA A 358 33.58 -23.71 -0.51
CA ALA A 358 34.35 -24.36 -1.57
C ALA A 358 33.71 -25.68 -2.03
N ALA A 359 33.10 -26.44 -1.11
CA ALA A 359 32.38 -27.66 -1.44
C ALA A 359 31.13 -27.38 -2.29
N VAL A 360 30.26 -26.47 -1.83
CA VAL A 360 29.03 -26.09 -2.53
C VAL A 360 29.35 -25.47 -3.90
N ALA A 361 30.32 -24.55 -3.97
CA ALA A 361 30.73 -23.92 -5.23
C ALA A 361 31.32 -24.94 -6.23
N ALA A 362 32.08 -25.93 -5.75
CA ALA A 362 32.56 -27.02 -6.59
C ALA A 362 31.42 -27.89 -7.12
N SER A 363 30.41 -28.19 -6.29
CA SER A 363 29.22 -28.95 -6.68
C SER A 363 28.39 -28.21 -7.74
N LEU A 364 28.07 -26.93 -7.51
CA LEU A 364 27.38 -26.09 -8.49
C LEU A 364 28.10 -26.04 -9.84
N LYS A 365 29.44 -25.90 -9.82
CA LYS A 365 30.26 -25.89 -11.03
C LYS A 365 30.25 -27.22 -11.78
N ALA A 366 30.20 -28.34 -11.05
CA ALA A 366 30.10 -29.67 -11.65
C ALA A 366 28.70 -29.95 -12.23
N GLY A 367 27.68 -29.27 -11.70
CA GLY A 367 26.27 -29.53 -11.96
C GLY A 367 25.74 -30.59 -11.00
N ILE A 368 24.58 -30.34 -10.41
CA ILE A 368 23.96 -31.24 -9.44
C ILE A 368 23.38 -32.44 -10.18
N THR A 369 23.81 -33.65 -9.78
CA THR A 369 23.40 -34.90 -10.45
C THR A 369 22.26 -35.60 -9.73
N GLU A 370 22.15 -35.33 -8.43
CA GLU A 370 21.13 -35.83 -7.53
C GLU A 370 19.77 -35.17 -7.83
N ASN A 371 18.68 -35.88 -7.50
CA ASN A 371 17.33 -35.32 -7.60
C ASN A 371 16.93 -34.50 -6.37
N SER A 372 17.83 -34.33 -5.41
CA SER A 372 17.60 -33.59 -4.17
C SER A 372 18.86 -32.88 -3.72
N CYS A 373 18.67 -31.83 -2.90
CA CYS A 373 19.74 -31.05 -2.33
C CYS A 373 20.19 -31.59 -0.97
N THR A 374 21.49 -31.49 -0.71
CA THR A 374 22.11 -31.76 0.60
C THR A 374 22.96 -30.55 1.01
N VAL A 375 23.41 -30.54 2.26
CA VAL A 375 24.29 -29.49 2.79
C VAL A 375 25.61 -29.34 2.02
N ASP A 376 26.09 -30.39 1.34
CA ASP A 376 27.34 -30.32 0.58
C ASP A 376 27.13 -30.10 -0.92
N THR A 377 25.91 -30.30 -1.42
CA THR A 377 25.63 -30.25 -2.87
C THR A 377 24.98 -28.94 -3.31
N CYS A 378 24.06 -28.37 -2.54
CA CYS A 378 23.34 -27.15 -2.93
C CYS A 378 23.62 -25.99 -1.95
N PRO A 379 23.36 -24.74 -2.36
CA PRO A 379 23.18 -23.63 -1.43
C PRO A 379 22.16 -23.98 -0.35
N ALA A 380 22.34 -23.46 0.87
CA ALA A 380 21.45 -23.74 2.00
C ALA A 380 19.99 -23.33 1.75
N SER A 381 19.74 -22.39 0.83
CA SER A 381 18.38 -22.01 0.42
C SER A 381 17.69 -23.07 -0.44
N GLY A 382 18.43 -24.02 -1.03
CA GLY A 382 17.93 -24.94 -2.05
C GLY A 382 17.84 -24.34 -3.45
N ASP A 383 18.13 -23.05 -3.62
CA ASP A 383 18.18 -22.38 -4.93
C ASP A 383 19.58 -22.48 -5.54
N VAL A 384 19.75 -23.33 -6.56
CA VAL A 384 21.02 -23.52 -7.26
C VAL A 384 21.35 -22.39 -8.25
N ASN A 385 20.41 -21.48 -8.50
CA ASN A 385 20.57 -20.29 -9.32
C ASN A 385 20.82 -19.03 -8.47
N ALA A 386 20.89 -19.17 -7.14
CA ALA A 386 21.21 -18.09 -6.22
C ALA A 386 22.63 -17.52 -6.43
N ASP A 387 22.82 -16.26 -6.05
CA ASP A 387 24.14 -15.67 -5.91
C ASP A 387 24.87 -16.33 -4.73
N VAL A 388 26.13 -16.73 -4.95
CA VAL A 388 27.02 -17.32 -3.93
C VAL A 388 28.30 -16.49 -3.71
N GLY A 389 28.30 -15.24 -4.17
CA GLY A 389 29.35 -14.26 -3.93
C GLY A 389 29.41 -13.79 -2.49
N LEU A 390 30.41 -12.96 -2.19
CA LEU A 390 30.57 -12.36 -0.86
C LEU A 390 29.41 -11.40 -0.55
N ILE A 391 28.90 -11.47 0.68
CA ILE A 391 27.92 -10.52 1.19
C ILE A 391 28.56 -9.13 1.22
N ASP A 392 27.95 -8.18 0.49
CA ASP A 392 28.40 -6.80 0.36
C ASP A 392 29.87 -6.63 -0.11
N GLY A 393 30.45 -7.67 -0.74
CA GLY A 393 31.82 -7.67 -1.24
C GLY A 393 32.92 -7.64 -0.17
N VAL A 394 32.57 -7.90 1.09
CA VAL A 394 33.49 -7.79 2.24
C VAL A 394 33.42 -9.02 3.15
N GLY A 395 34.48 -9.26 3.93
CA GLY A 395 34.52 -10.37 4.89
C GLY A 395 34.62 -11.75 4.24
N GLU A 396 34.14 -12.77 4.96
CA GLU A 396 34.22 -14.19 4.57
C GLU A 396 32.85 -14.84 4.36
N ASN A 397 31.75 -14.11 4.63
CA ASN A 397 30.41 -14.64 4.49
C ASN A 397 29.96 -14.55 3.03
N HIS A 398 29.37 -15.62 2.53
CA HIS A 398 28.82 -15.71 1.19
C HIS A 398 27.30 -15.79 1.23
N TRP A 399 26.66 -15.20 0.23
CA TRP A 399 25.26 -15.49 -0.06
C TRP A 399 25.07 -16.98 -0.34
N GLY A 400 23.90 -17.52 -0.03
CA GLY A 400 23.55 -18.92 -0.23
C GLY A 400 24.28 -19.95 0.64
N ILE A 401 25.24 -19.56 1.49
CA ILE A 401 26.06 -20.48 2.29
C ILE A 401 25.79 -20.32 3.79
N ASN A 402 25.34 -21.39 4.44
CA ASN A 402 25.13 -21.40 5.89
C ASN A 402 26.43 -21.61 6.68
N THR A 403 27.34 -20.64 6.65
CA THR A 403 28.66 -20.74 7.32
C THR A 403 28.55 -20.85 8.85
N ASN A 404 27.45 -20.33 9.42
CA ASN A 404 27.20 -20.34 10.86
C ASN A 404 26.42 -21.58 11.33
N GLY A 405 25.79 -22.34 10.42
CA GLY A 405 24.90 -23.44 10.75
C GLY A 405 23.68 -22.99 11.56
N THR A 406 23.11 -21.82 11.29
CA THR A 406 21.87 -21.35 11.96
C THR A 406 20.66 -21.61 11.08
N CYS A 407 19.46 -21.17 11.48
CA CYS A 407 18.30 -21.16 10.58
C CYS A 407 18.67 -20.45 9.26
N TYR A 408 18.20 -21.01 8.15
CA TYR A 408 18.47 -20.47 6.83
C TYR A 408 17.17 -20.25 6.06
N PRO A 409 16.97 -19.08 5.40
CA PRO A 409 15.87 -18.84 4.49
C PRO A 409 15.90 -19.80 3.29
N LEU A 410 14.79 -20.48 3.04
CA LEU A 410 14.65 -21.42 1.93
C LEU A 410 13.93 -20.76 0.76
N VAL A 411 14.23 -21.21 -0.45
CA VAL A 411 13.40 -20.87 -1.62
C VAL A 411 11.99 -21.41 -1.39
N ASN A 412 10.99 -20.62 -1.75
CA ASN A 412 9.61 -21.06 -1.66
C ASN A 412 9.26 -21.95 -2.86
N SER A 413 8.69 -23.13 -2.60
CA SER A 413 8.18 -24.01 -3.66
C SER A 413 6.88 -23.49 -4.30
N TYR A 414 6.21 -22.53 -3.64
CA TYR A 414 5.13 -21.76 -4.26
C TYR A 414 5.72 -20.86 -5.34
N THR A 415 5.62 -21.31 -6.59
CA THR A 415 6.16 -20.57 -7.73
C THR A 415 5.14 -19.60 -8.34
N GLY A 416 3.93 -19.51 -7.82
CA GLY A 416 2.89 -18.56 -8.28
C GLY A 416 1.52 -19.19 -8.47
N ALA A 417 0.56 -18.38 -8.91
CA ALA A 417 -0.82 -18.80 -9.22
C ALA A 417 -1.37 -18.11 -10.46
N TYR A 418 -2.38 -18.71 -11.08
CA TYR A 418 -3.21 -18.03 -12.07
C TYR A 418 -4.35 -17.30 -11.38
N LEU A 419 -4.44 -15.99 -11.61
CA LEU A 419 -5.60 -15.19 -11.29
C LEU A 419 -6.56 -15.23 -12.48
N CYS A 420 -7.82 -15.51 -12.21
CA CYS A 420 -8.82 -15.74 -13.25
C CYS A 420 -10.15 -15.08 -12.91
N ASP A 421 -10.89 -14.72 -13.94
CA ASP A 421 -12.31 -14.42 -13.80
C ASP A 421 -13.11 -15.69 -13.40
N PRO A 422 -14.25 -15.55 -12.71
CA PRO A 422 -15.08 -16.69 -12.27
C PRO A 422 -15.66 -17.55 -13.40
N ASP A 423 -15.76 -17.01 -14.62
CA ASP A 423 -16.29 -17.75 -15.77
C ASP A 423 -15.20 -18.43 -16.60
N ASN A 424 -13.93 -18.31 -16.18
CA ASN A 424 -12.78 -18.79 -16.91
C ASN A 424 -12.71 -20.33 -16.92
N THR A 425 -12.41 -20.91 -18.07
CA THR A 425 -12.31 -22.37 -18.25
C THR A 425 -10.86 -22.86 -18.29
N TYR A 426 -9.88 -21.97 -18.10
CA TYR A 426 -8.48 -22.32 -18.18
C TYR A 426 -8.07 -23.25 -17.04
N SER A 427 -7.46 -24.38 -17.38
CA SER A 427 -7.23 -25.50 -16.46
C SER A 427 -6.35 -25.18 -15.25
N LYS A 428 -5.60 -24.08 -15.28
CA LYS A 428 -4.74 -23.66 -14.16
C LYS A 428 -5.37 -22.64 -13.23
N CYS A 429 -6.56 -22.13 -13.54
CA CYS A 429 -7.33 -21.38 -12.56
C CYS A 429 -7.57 -22.28 -11.34
N ALA A 430 -7.61 -21.69 -10.14
CA ALA A 430 -7.84 -22.46 -8.91
C ALA A 430 -9.18 -23.22 -8.92
N SER A 431 -10.18 -22.69 -9.61
CA SER A 431 -11.51 -23.32 -9.78
C SER A 431 -12.04 -23.02 -11.18
N PRO A 432 -11.59 -23.76 -12.22
CA PRO A 432 -12.01 -23.51 -13.59
C PRO A 432 -13.48 -23.90 -13.78
N ARG A 433 -14.24 -23.04 -14.47
CA ARG A 433 -15.65 -23.29 -14.74
C ARG A 433 -15.82 -24.50 -15.67
N ASN A 434 -16.64 -25.46 -15.27
CA ASN A 434 -17.08 -26.54 -16.16
C ASN A 434 -18.22 -26.04 -17.05
N GLU A 435 -17.91 -25.78 -18.32
CA GLU A 435 -18.88 -25.25 -19.29
C GLU A 435 -20.03 -26.19 -19.63
N SER A 436 -19.88 -27.51 -19.38
CA SER A 436 -20.94 -28.49 -19.64
C SER A 436 -22.00 -28.52 -18.53
N THR A 437 -21.65 -28.08 -17.31
CA THR A 437 -22.52 -28.18 -16.14
C THR A 437 -22.91 -26.82 -15.55
N THR A 438 -22.09 -25.79 -15.79
CA THR A 438 -22.24 -24.48 -15.13
C THR A 438 -22.30 -23.37 -16.18
N PRO A 439 -23.43 -22.66 -16.31
CA PRO A 439 -23.54 -21.52 -17.24
C PRO A 439 -22.61 -20.38 -16.80
N LYS A 440 -22.42 -19.39 -17.68
CA LYS A 440 -21.65 -18.18 -17.33
C LYS A 440 -22.45 -17.28 -16.39
N SER A 441 -21.80 -16.76 -15.37
CA SER A 441 -22.33 -15.70 -14.50
C SER A 441 -22.40 -14.35 -15.22
N ASN A 442 -21.47 -14.09 -16.13
CA ASN A 442 -21.21 -12.78 -16.77
C ASN A 442 -21.00 -11.65 -15.75
N ALA A 443 -20.45 -11.98 -14.57
CA ALA A 443 -20.21 -11.02 -13.50
C ALA A 443 -19.12 -9.99 -13.85
N MET A 444 -18.14 -10.39 -14.67
CA MET A 444 -17.05 -9.53 -15.12
C MET A 444 -16.50 -9.94 -16.48
N SER A 445 -15.76 -9.03 -17.11
CA SER A 445 -14.97 -9.31 -18.31
C SER A 445 -13.97 -10.45 -18.07
N SER A 446 -13.76 -11.28 -19.10
CA SER A 446 -12.87 -12.44 -18.96
C SER A 446 -11.42 -12.01 -18.90
N PHE A 447 -10.66 -12.63 -17.99
CA PHE A 447 -9.22 -12.48 -17.89
C PHE A 447 -8.62 -13.73 -17.25
N ASN A 448 -7.38 -14.02 -17.60
CA ASN A 448 -6.53 -14.86 -16.77
C ASN A 448 -5.07 -14.46 -16.97
N TYR A 449 -4.31 -14.43 -15.89
CA TYR A 449 -2.87 -14.21 -15.96
C TYR A 449 -2.17 -14.90 -14.79
N GLN A 450 -0.93 -15.29 -15.04
CA GLN A 450 -0.05 -15.82 -14.00
C GLN A 450 0.51 -14.65 -13.19
N MET A 451 0.64 -14.83 -11.87
CA MET A 451 1.45 -14.03 -10.97
C MET A 451 2.51 -14.91 -10.30
N ASP A 452 3.60 -14.29 -9.84
CA ASP A 452 4.63 -14.95 -9.04
C ASP A 452 4.77 -14.26 -7.69
N ALA A 453 5.19 -15.02 -6.68
CA ALA A 453 5.70 -14.50 -5.43
C ALA A 453 7.19 -14.87 -5.30
N ILE A 454 8.09 -13.95 -5.69
CA ILE A 454 9.52 -14.15 -5.43
C ILE A 454 9.72 -14.04 -3.94
N SER A 455 10.00 -15.15 -3.29
CA SER A 455 9.90 -15.24 -1.84
C SER A 455 10.96 -16.15 -1.22
N SER A 456 11.26 -15.86 0.03
CA SER A 456 12.02 -16.75 0.88
C SER A 456 11.30 -16.98 2.21
N ASN A 457 11.08 -18.25 2.52
CA ASN A 457 10.50 -18.66 3.79
C ASN A 457 11.63 -18.93 4.77
N TRP A 458 11.75 -18.12 5.81
CA TRP A 458 12.79 -18.24 6.80
C TRP A 458 12.24 -18.77 8.12
N PRO A 459 12.89 -19.78 8.73
CA PRO A 459 12.43 -20.33 9.99
C PRO A 459 12.50 -19.32 11.15
N VAL A 460 11.46 -19.32 11.96
CA VAL A 460 11.29 -18.36 13.07
C VAL A 460 11.89 -18.92 14.36
N HIS A 461 12.61 -18.07 15.09
CA HIS A 461 13.06 -18.34 16.45
C HIS A 461 12.00 -17.85 17.44
N LEU A 462 11.85 -18.52 18.59
CA LEU A 462 10.80 -18.24 19.57
C LEU A 462 10.77 -16.77 20.04
N GLY A 463 11.93 -16.09 20.04
CA GLY A 463 12.06 -14.67 20.38
C GLY A 463 11.14 -13.76 19.59
N ALA A 464 10.78 -14.10 18.34
CA ALA A 464 9.81 -13.33 17.56
C ALA A 464 8.40 -13.31 18.19
N TYR A 465 8.04 -14.33 18.97
CA TYR A 465 6.75 -14.42 19.66
C TYR A 465 6.82 -13.95 21.12
N THR A 466 8.00 -13.99 21.74
CA THR A 466 8.16 -13.64 23.17
C THR A 466 8.73 -12.24 23.40
N ASP A 467 9.29 -11.60 22.38
CA ASP A 467 9.94 -10.29 22.48
C ASP A 467 9.76 -9.44 21.21
N PHE A 468 10.13 -8.17 21.30
CA PHE A 468 10.22 -7.28 20.15
C PHE A 468 11.46 -7.54 19.30
N VAL A 469 11.26 -7.75 18.00
CA VAL A 469 12.28 -7.97 16.99
C VAL A 469 12.23 -6.87 15.94
N GLU A 470 13.39 -6.41 15.47
CA GLU A 470 13.51 -5.41 14.41
C GLU A 470 13.50 -6.10 13.04
N TYR A 471 12.45 -5.83 12.26
CA TYR A 471 12.27 -6.25 10.88
C TYR A 471 12.58 -5.08 9.98
N GLN A 472 13.42 -5.29 8.98
CA GLN A 472 13.90 -4.22 8.11
C GLN A 472 13.83 -4.61 6.65
N ILE A 473 13.57 -3.61 5.80
CA ILE A 473 13.66 -3.74 4.36
C ILE A 473 14.28 -2.48 3.77
N GLU A 474 15.33 -2.65 2.96
CA GLU A 474 15.81 -1.60 2.06
C GLU A 474 15.24 -1.83 0.67
N TRP A 475 14.70 -0.78 0.08
CA TRP A 475 14.16 -0.82 -1.27
C TRP A 475 14.70 0.37 -2.08
N VAL A 476 15.35 0.07 -3.19
CA VAL A 476 15.84 1.05 -4.17
C VAL A 476 15.28 0.67 -5.53
N THR A 477 14.79 1.66 -6.26
CA THR A 477 14.16 1.51 -7.58
C THR A 477 15.18 1.63 -8.72
N GLY A 478 14.75 1.41 -9.95
CA GLY A 478 15.57 1.59 -11.14
C GLY A 478 16.50 0.42 -11.46
N LYS A 479 17.32 0.57 -12.51
CA LYS A 479 18.16 -0.49 -13.09
C LYS A 479 19.21 -1.08 -12.14
N ASN A 480 19.70 -0.27 -11.20
CA ASN A 480 20.66 -0.69 -10.18
C ASN A 480 19.98 -0.94 -8.82
N GLY A 481 18.65 -0.97 -8.81
CA GLY A 481 17.81 -1.15 -7.64
C GLY A 481 17.87 -2.55 -7.03
N TYR A 482 17.28 -2.67 -5.85
CA TYR A 482 17.17 -3.91 -5.09
C TYR A 482 16.10 -3.79 -4.00
N VAL A 483 15.60 -4.93 -3.54
CA VAL A 483 14.88 -5.05 -2.27
C VAL A 483 15.65 -6.03 -1.39
N ARG A 484 16.04 -5.61 -0.19
CA ARG A 484 16.83 -6.39 0.77
C ARG A 484 16.12 -6.44 2.10
N TRP A 485 15.78 -7.65 2.55
CA TRP A 485 15.25 -7.91 3.87
C TRP A 485 16.37 -8.15 4.87
N MET A 486 16.20 -7.57 6.04
CA MET A 486 17.12 -7.69 7.16
C MET A 486 16.34 -7.96 8.44
N LEU A 487 16.99 -8.69 9.34
CA LEU A 487 16.49 -8.94 10.69
C LEU A 487 17.57 -8.44 11.65
N GLN A 488 17.23 -7.45 12.47
CA GLN A 488 18.15 -6.83 13.44
C GLN A 488 19.48 -6.42 12.78
N GLY A 489 19.39 -5.75 11.63
CA GLY A 489 20.54 -5.29 10.84
C GLY A 489 21.28 -6.34 10.03
N SER A 490 20.95 -7.64 10.17
CA SER A 490 21.59 -8.72 9.39
C SER A 490 20.78 -9.07 8.14
N PRO A 491 21.37 -9.22 6.95
CA PRO A 491 20.64 -9.64 5.75
C PRO A 491 20.01 -11.02 5.91
N LEU A 492 18.82 -11.18 5.33
CA LEU A 492 18.11 -12.45 5.20
C LEU A 492 17.90 -12.83 3.73
N PHE A 493 17.40 -11.89 2.93
CA PHE A 493 17.03 -12.12 1.55
C PHE A 493 17.26 -10.83 0.75
N GLU A 494 17.63 -10.94 -0.52
CA GLU A 494 17.76 -9.80 -1.42
C GLU A 494 17.40 -10.19 -2.86
N VAL A 495 16.62 -9.33 -3.50
CA VAL A 495 16.24 -9.42 -4.92
C VAL A 495 16.71 -8.14 -5.60
N THR A 496 17.59 -8.27 -6.59
CA THR A 496 18.12 -7.14 -7.36
C THR A 496 17.28 -6.90 -8.62
N THR A 497 17.35 -5.70 -9.20
CA THR A 497 16.68 -5.41 -10.49
C THR A 497 17.10 -6.35 -11.62
N ASP A 498 18.34 -6.86 -11.59
CA ASP A 498 18.84 -7.83 -12.55
C ASP A 498 18.03 -9.14 -12.55
N ALA A 499 17.48 -9.56 -11.41
CA ALA A 499 16.62 -10.74 -11.33
C ALA A 499 15.33 -10.57 -12.18
N PHE A 500 14.80 -9.35 -12.31
CA PHE A 500 13.58 -9.05 -13.09
C PHE A 500 13.86 -8.77 -14.56
N THR A 501 14.96 -8.06 -14.82
CA THR A 501 15.29 -7.55 -16.15
C THR A 501 16.05 -8.57 -16.98
N ASN A 502 16.83 -9.45 -16.36
CA ASN A 502 17.62 -10.50 -17.00
C ASN A 502 17.07 -11.90 -16.75
N VAL A 503 15.74 -12.06 -16.82
CA VAL A 503 15.09 -13.38 -16.70
C VAL A 503 15.52 -14.34 -17.83
N PRO A 504 15.61 -15.66 -17.57
CA PRO A 504 15.93 -16.63 -18.60
C PRO A 504 14.98 -16.56 -19.79
N GLN A 505 15.52 -16.81 -20.99
CA GLN A 505 14.77 -16.80 -22.24
C GLN A 505 15.04 -18.08 -23.03
N ASN A 506 13.97 -18.67 -23.54
CA ASN A 506 14.04 -19.65 -24.61
C ASN A 506 14.33 -18.95 -25.96
N SER A 507 14.50 -19.74 -27.01
CA SER A 507 14.81 -19.24 -28.36
C SER A 507 13.76 -18.27 -28.94
N LYS A 508 12.52 -18.32 -28.43
CA LYS A 508 11.39 -17.48 -28.85
C LYS A 508 11.19 -16.24 -27.96
N LYS A 509 11.99 -16.08 -26.90
CA LYS A 509 11.90 -14.99 -25.93
C LYS A 509 10.51 -14.81 -25.31
N THR A 510 9.91 -15.91 -24.85
CA THR A 510 8.54 -15.90 -24.33
C THR A 510 8.43 -15.54 -22.84
N ASN A 511 9.55 -15.25 -22.15
CA ASN A 511 9.49 -14.87 -20.74
C ASN A 511 9.34 -13.34 -20.60
N PRO A 512 8.25 -12.83 -20.03
CA PRO A 512 8.06 -11.39 -19.88
C PRO A 512 9.10 -10.79 -18.93
N GLN A 513 9.87 -9.82 -19.41
CA GLN A 513 10.83 -9.05 -18.61
C GLN A 513 10.08 -8.00 -17.79
N LYS A 514 10.23 -8.07 -16.47
CA LYS A 514 9.55 -7.17 -15.52
C LYS A 514 10.43 -5.98 -15.18
N VAL A 515 9.82 -4.97 -14.57
CA VAL A 515 10.55 -3.84 -13.98
C VAL A 515 10.67 -4.04 -12.47
N MET A 516 11.65 -3.35 -11.88
CA MET A 516 11.70 -3.23 -10.43
C MET A 516 10.38 -2.61 -9.93
N LEU A 517 9.98 -2.91 -8.70
CA LEU A 517 8.78 -2.29 -8.15
C LEU A 517 9.03 -0.80 -8.00
N GLU A 518 8.22 0.01 -8.66
CA GLU A 518 8.39 1.46 -8.78
C GLU A 518 7.15 2.25 -8.35
N GLU A 519 6.03 1.58 -8.06
CA GLU A 519 4.79 2.23 -7.62
C GLU A 519 4.96 2.93 -6.26
N PRO A 520 4.33 4.10 -6.00
CA PRO A 520 4.22 4.61 -4.63
C PRO A 520 3.40 3.63 -3.80
N MET A 521 3.96 3.12 -2.71
CA MET A 521 3.33 2.07 -1.91
C MET A 521 2.81 2.59 -0.58
N SER A 522 1.68 2.04 -0.15
CA SER A 522 1.11 2.26 1.18
C SER A 522 1.41 1.09 2.11
N LEU A 523 1.57 1.36 3.40
CA LEU A 523 1.82 0.37 4.45
C LEU A 523 0.52 -0.27 4.90
N ILE A 524 0.56 -1.58 5.14
CA ILE A 524 -0.56 -2.38 5.60
C ILE A 524 -0.09 -3.25 6.76
N LEU A 525 -0.86 -3.21 7.85
CA LEU A 525 -0.64 -3.94 9.09
C LEU A 525 -1.89 -4.78 9.37
N ASN A 526 -1.77 -6.10 9.47
CA ASN A 526 -2.91 -6.96 9.77
C ASN A 526 -2.52 -8.20 10.59
N VAL A 527 -3.53 -8.83 11.16
CA VAL A 527 -3.46 -10.23 11.62
C VAL A 527 -4.61 -10.97 10.97
N ALA A 528 -4.28 -11.94 10.13
CA ALA A 528 -5.25 -12.75 9.41
C ALA A 528 -5.28 -14.18 9.96
N LEU A 529 -6.33 -14.94 9.62
CA LEU A 529 -6.44 -16.36 9.95
C LEU A 529 -7.02 -17.11 8.75
N SER A 530 -6.30 -18.08 8.20
CA SER A 530 -6.78 -18.83 7.03
C SER A 530 -6.89 -20.31 7.33
N SER A 531 -7.77 -20.97 6.58
CA SER A 531 -7.88 -22.42 6.52
C SER A 531 -6.83 -23.09 5.63
N SER A 532 -6.02 -22.31 4.90
CA SER A 532 -5.15 -22.81 3.83
C SER A 532 -3.66 -22.47 3.98
N TRP A 533 -3.29 -21.72 5.02
CA TRP A 533 -1.91 -21.24 5.20
C TRP A 533 -1.07 -22.10 6.15
N GLY A 534 0.26 -21.91 6.13
CA GLY A 534 1.20 -22.65 6.97
C GLY A 534 0.95 -22.47 8.48
N ALA A 535 0.49 -21.29 8.90
CA ALA A 535 -0.15 -21.10 10.20
C ALA A 535 -1.67 -21.12 10.01
N THR A 536 -2.31 -22.06 10.69
CA THR A 536 -3.74 -22.30 10.59
C THR A 536 -4.29 -22.47 12.00
N PRO A 537 -5.44 -21.86 12.34
CA PRO A 537 -6.03 -22.04 13.64
C PRO A 537 -6.55 -23.46 13.88
N PRO A 538 -6.69 -23.89 15.14
CA PRO A 538 -7.32 -25.16 15.47
C PRO A 538 -8.72 -25.27 14.83
N ASN A 539 -9.06 -26.47 14.35
CA ASN A 539 -10.36 -26.76 13.75
C ASN A 539 -10.76 -25.79 12.62
N ALA A 540 -9.81 -25.39 11.76
CA ALA A 540 -10.05 -24.45 10.67
C ALA A 540 -11.35 -24.70 9.88
N GLY A 541 -12.10 -23.62 9.64
CA GLY A 541 -13.46 -23.68 9.10
C GLY A 541 -14.54 -24.00 10.15
N LYS A 542 -14.18 -24.02 11.44
CA LYS A 542 -15.09 -24.14 12.59
C LYS A 542 -14.59 -23.25 13.74
N GLU A 543 -15.38 -23.21 14.80
CA GLU A 543 -15.00 -22.65 16.11
C GLU A 543 -13.67 -23.23 16.61
N CYS A 544 -12.82 -22.40 17.21
CA CYS A 544 -11.48 -22.80 17.69
C CYS A 544 -11.51 -24.10 18.51
N ARG A 545 -12.44 -24.19 19.47
CA ARG A 545 -12.54 -25.35 20.39
C ARG A 545 -13.16 -26.60 19.75
N GLY A 546 -13.75 -26.50 18.56
CA GLY A 546 -14.48 -27.62 17.96
C GLY A 546 -15.59 -28.12 18.89
N ASP A 547 -15.52 -29.38 19.31
CA ASP A 547 -16.46 -29.97 20.29
C ASP A 547 -16.04 -29.78 21.76
N GLY A 548 -14.88 -29.17 22.01
CA GLY A 548 -14.34 -28.89 23.34
C GLY A 548 -13.72 -30.08 24.06
N THR A 549 -13.52 -31.23 23.39
CA THR A 549 -12.98 -32.45 24.05
C THR A 549 -11.45 -32.53 24.05
N ASP A 550 -10.77 -31.78 23.17
CA ASP A 550 -9.31 -31.76 23.09
C ASP A 550 -8.72 -30.72 24.06
N GLU A 551 -8.08 -31.21 25.12
CA GLU A 551 -7.47 -30.37 26.16
C GLU A 551 -6.32 -29.49 25.63
N GLU A 552 -5.56 -29.94 24.63
CA GLU A 552 -4.48 -29.13 24.04
C GLU A 552 -5.06 -27.97 23.24
N VAL A 553 -6.05 -28.26 22.39
CA VAL A 553 -6.76 -27.24 21.62
C VAL A 553 -7.43 -26.23 22.54
N ASN A 554 -8.09 -26.68 23.62
CA ASN A 554 -8.72 -25.79 24.58
C ASN A 554 -7.72 -24.81 25.19
N LYS A 555 -6.51 -25.25 25.59
CA LYS A 555 -5.47 -24.35 26.11
C LYS A 555 -4.96 -23.33 25.09
N ILE A 556 -4.86 -23.73 23.83
CA ILE A 556 -4.51 -22.83 22.73
C ILE A 556 -5.62 -21.78 22.54
N CYS A 557 -6.89 -22.22 22.49
CA CYS A 557 -8.03 -21.32 22.34
C CYS A 557 -8.21 -20.39 23.56
N ASP A 558 -7.88 -20.85 24.76
CA ASP A 558 -7.88 -20.04 25.99
C ASP A 558 -6.78 -18.97 25.99
N SER A 559 -5.84 -19.03 25.05
CA SER A 559 -4.81 -18.00 24.87
C SER A 559 -5.26 -16.83 23.98
N PHE A 560 -6.46 -16.88 23.39
CA PHE A 560 -7.08 -15.69 22.78
C PHE A 560 -7.59 -14.74 23.88
N PRO A 561 -7.48 -13.40 23.71
CA PRO A 561 -6.91 -12.70 22.56
C PRO A 561 -5.39 -12.82 22.43
N MET A 562 -4.92 -12.99 21.19
CA MET A 562 -3.49 -12.90 20.83
C MET A 562 -3.19 -11.54 20.21
N TYR A 563 -1.98 -11.02 20.42
CA TYR A 563 -1.60 -9.66 20.02
C TYR A 563 -0.38 -9.65 19.11
N LEU A 564 -0.51 -9.03 17.94
CA LEU A 564 0.63 -8.44 17.24
C LEU A 564 0.91 -7.09 17.89
N LYS A 565 2.11 -6.89 18.44
CA LYS A 565 2.52 -5.63 19.07
C LYS A 565 3.60 -4.96 18.21
N MET A 566 3.54 -3.65 18.07
CA MET A 566 4.57 -2.86 17.38
C MET A 566 4.99 -1.67 18.25
N ASP A 567 6.27 -1.61 18.55
CA ASP A 567 6.89 -0.54 19.34
C ASP A 567 7.04 0.73 18.48
N TYR A 568 7.58 0.59 17.27
CA TYR A 568 7.70 1.70 16.34
C TYR A 568 7.68 1.26 14.87
N VAL A 569 7.39 2.22 13.99
CA VAL A 569 7.63 2.16 12.55
C VAL A 569 8.48 3.36 12.15
N ARG A 570 9.56 3.15 11.40
CA ARG A 570 10.46 4.22 10.92
C ARG A 570 10.80 4.00 9.45
N LEU A 571 10.82 5.09 8.68
CA LEU A 571 11.20 5.10 7.27
C LEU A 571 12.32 6.11 7.04
N TYR A 572 13.36 5.68 6.33
CA TYR A 572 14.49 6.50 5.94
C TYR A 572 14.61 6.55 4.42
N GLN A 573 14.94 7.72 3.87
CA GLN A 573 15.16 7.90 2.43
C GLN A 573 16.45 8.70 2.17
N ASP A 574 17.09 8.42 1.04
CA ASP A 574 18.13 9.26 0.48
C ASP A 574 17.52 10.55 -0.06
N LEU A 575 17.96 11.69 0.48
CA LEU A 575 17.51 13.01 0.03
C LEU A 575 18.57 13.72 -0.83
N GLY A 576 19.60 12.98 -1.27
CA GLY A 576 20.62 13.49 -2.19
C GLY A 576 20.05 13.89 -3.55
N ASP A 577 20.71 14.83 -4.22
CA ASP A 577 20.38 15.28 -5.56
C ASP A 577 21.19 14.57 -6.66
N ASP A 578 22.03 13.61 -6.27
CA ASP A 578 22.92 12.80 -7.11
C ASP A 578 22.41 11.37 -7.33
N LEU A 579 21.13 11.11 -7.07
CA LEU A 579 20.50 9.81 -7.32
C LEU A 579 20.45 9.50 -8.82
N ASP A 580 20.51 8.20 -9.15
CA ASP A 580 20.28 7.71 -10.50
C ASP A 580 18.92 8.22 -11.04
N ALA A 581 18.85 8.51 -12.35
CA ALA A 581 17.67 9.15 -12.94
C ALA A 581 16.38 8.31 -12.87
N ASP A 582 16.52 7.00 -12.69
CA ASP A 582 15.45 6.02 -12.51
C ASP A 582 15.32 5.57 -11.04
N ASN A 583 15.98 6.24 -10.11
CA ASN A 583 15.72 6.11 -8.68
C ASN A 583 14.61 7.11 -8.29
N TYR A 584 13.39 6.60 -8.13
CA TYR A 584 12.20 7.37 -7.82
C TYR A 584 12.00 7.65 -6.33
N MET A 585 13.04 7.55 -5.50
CA MET A 585 12.88 7.64 -4.05
C MET A 585 12.25 8.97 -3.62
N GLN A 586 11.03 8.93 -3.09
CA GLN A 586 10.31 10.11 -2.62
C GLN A 586 9.13 9.75 -1.71
N LEU A 587 8.62 10.75 -1.00
CA LEU A 587 7.36 10.67 -0.24
C LEU A 587 6.19 11.19 -1.08
N GLY A 588 5.06 10.51 -0.97
CA GLY A 588 3.80 10.91 -1.59
C GLY A 588 3.14 9.77 -2.35
N CYS A 589 1.81 9.88 -2.47
CA CYS A 589 0.99 8.90 -3.15
C CYS A 589 0.81 9.20 -4.65
N ASP A 590 1.09 10.43 -5.10
CA ASP A 590 0.87 10.89 -6.48
C ASP A 590 2.14 11.51 -7.10
N PRO A 591 3.24 10.76 -7.17
CA PRO A 591 4.47 11.22 -7.81
C PRO A 591 4.26 11.41 -9.32
N LYS A 592 4.95 12.39 -9.93
CA LYS A 592 4.84 12.63 -11.39
C LYS A 592 5.28 11.44 -12.25
N SER A 593 6.24 10.65 -11.76
CA SER A 593 6.70 9.44 -12.48
C SER A 593 5.64 8.34 -12.46
N HIS A 594 4.79 8.31 -11.44
CA HIS A 594 3.82 7.26 -11.18
C HIS A 594 2.52 7.86 -10.61
N PRO A 595 1.77 8.68 -11.37
CA PRO A 595 0.58 9.36 -10.85
C PRO A 595 -0.49 8.34 -10.45
N THR A 596 -1.29 8.68 -9.44
CA THR A 596 -2.42 7.86 -8.96
C THR A 596 -3.66 8.68 -8.61
N LYS A 597 -3.54 9.99 -8.35
CA LYS A 597 -4.60 10.80 -7.75
C LYS A 597 -5.85 10.87 -8.63
N GLU A 598 -5.69 11.25 -9.90
CA GLU A 598 -6.82 11.39 -10.82
C GLU A 598 -7.50 10.04 -11.12
N TRP A 599 -6.73 8.95 -11.18
CA TRP A 599 -7.25 7.59 -11.33
C TRP A 599 -8.10 7.17 -10.15
N ILE A 600 -7.57 7.25 -8.94
CA ILE A 600 -8.30 6.88 -7.72
C ILE A 600 -9.55 7.75 -7.57
N GLN A 601 -9.45 9.06 -7.84
CA GLN A 601 -10.61 9.95 -7.80
C GLN A 601 -11.67 9.60 -8.86
N GLY A 602 -11.24 9.22 -10.06
CA GLY A 602 -12.13 8.78 -11.14
C GLY A 602 -12.82 7.44 -10.87
N HIS A 603 -12.27 6.63 -9.99
CA HIS A 603 -12.72 5.27 -9.68
C HIS A 603 -13.00 5.07 -8.18
N ILE A 604 -13.30 6.13 -7.43
CA ILE A 604 -13.32 6.08 -5.95
C ILE A 604 -14.27 5.00 -5.40
N ASP A 605 -15.37 4.71 -6.09
CA ASP A 605 -16.34 3.67 -5.72
C ASP A 605 -15.73 2.25 -5.69
N GLU A 606 -14.56 2.04 -6.30
CA GLU A 606 -13.81 0.76 -6.25
C GLU A 606 -12.91 0.65 -5.02
N TYR A 607 -12.64 1.77 -4.34
CA TYR A 607 -11.71 1.87 -3.23
C TYR A 607 -12.40 2.04 -1.89
N GLU A 608 -13.71 2.27 -1.84
CA GLU A 608 -14.44 2.45 -0.59
C GLU A 608 -15.81 1.76 -0.59
N ASP A 609 -16.32 1.48 0.59
CA ASP A 609 -17.71 1.06 0.82
C ASP A 609 -18.33 1.95 1.90
N ASP A 610 -19.54 1.62 2.36
CA ASP A 610 -20.27 2.43 3.33
C ASP A 610 -19.58 2.51 4.70
N ASP A 611 -18.84 1.47 5.08
CA ASP A 611 -18.14 1.38 6.36
C ASP A 611 -16.70 1.92 6.27
N ASN A 612 -16.09 1.91 5.07
CA ASN A 612 -14.66 2.16 4.86
C ASN A 612 -14.35 3.35 3.93
N LYS A 613 -15.07 4.45 4.12
CA LYS A 613 -14.89 5.69 3.33
C LYS A 613 -13.48 6.27 3.39
N HIS A 614 -12.99 6.71 2.24
CA HIS A 614 -11.75 7.48 2.17
C HIS A 614 -11.99 8.88 2.76
N LYS A 615 -11.18 9.26 3.76
CA LYS A 615 -11.28 10.56 4.42
C LYS A 615 -9.92 11.23 4.49
N GLU A 616 -9.84 12.40 3.85
CA GLU A 616 -8.71 13.31 4.02
C GLU A 616 -8.63 13.81 5.46
N VAL A 617 -7.41 13.94 5.98
CA VAL A 617 -7.14 14.39 7.34
C VAL A 617 -6.26 15.62 7.29
N ALA A 618 -6.80 16.74 7.80
CA ALA A 618 -6.06 17.97 8.01
C ALA A 618 -5.60 18.08 9.47
N GLY A 619 -4.29 18.27 9.68
CA GLY A 619 -3.68 18.31 10.99
C GLY A 619 -3.46 16.90 11.57
N LYS A 620 -3.49 16.83 12.91
CA LYS A 620 -3.31 15.63 13.72
C LYS A 620 -1.91 15.01 13.72
N ALA A 621 -0.90 15.57 13.06
CA ALA A 621 0.48 15.17 13.37
C ALA A 621 0.80 15.44 14.84
N PHE A 622 1.68 14.61 15.43
CA PHE A 622 2.21 14.90 16.75
C PHE A 622 3.08 16.16 16.74
N CYS A 623 2.99 16.94 17.82
CA CYS A 623 3.71 18.19 17.98
C CYS A 623 4.07 18.47 19.43
N THR A 624 5.11 19.28 19.61
CA THR A 624 5.56 19.78 20.92
C THR A 624 5.34 21.29 21.05
N VAL A 625 5.44 22.02 19.93
CA VAL A 625 5.29 23.47 19.86
C VAL A 625 4.46 23.88 18.64
N ASP A 626 3.87 25.09 18.66
CA ASP A 626 3.11 25.64 17.53
C ASP A 626 3.92 25.68 16.22
N ASP A 627 5.25 25.84 16.32
CA ASP A 627 6.15 25.91 15.17
C ASP A 627 6.24 24.59 14.39
N ASP A 628 5.85 23.46 15.00
CA ASP A 628 5.72 22.15 14.33
C ASP A 628 4.48 22.06 13.43
N CYS A 629 3.54 22.99 13.60
CA CYS A 629 2.22 22.97 12.95
C CYS A 629 1.98 24.20 12.06
N THR A 630 3.03 24.96 11.73
CA THR A 630 2.92 26.13 10.87
C THR A 630 4.07 26.20 9.88
N ILE A 631 3.82 26.81 8.73
CA ILE A 631 4.83 26.95 7.66
C ILE A 631 6.04 27.78 8.11
N GLY A 632 7.22 27.37 7.64
CA GLY A 632 8.52 27.97 7.90
C GLY A 632 9.20 28.58 6.68
N GLY A 633 10.53 28.68 6.72
CA GLY A 633 11.37 29.18 5.63
C GLY A 633 11.15 30.66 5.27
N ASN A 634 11.37 31.01 4.00
CA ASN A 634 11.20 32.39 3.52
C ASN A 634 9.76 32.90 3.62
N LEU A 635 8.77 31.99 3.61
CA LEU A 635 7.35 32.31 3.75
C LEU A 635 6.93 32.51 5.22
N GLY A 636 7.59 31.83 6.16
CA GLY A 636 7.41 31.99 7.61
C GLY A 636 7.87 33.35 8.19
N LYS A 637 8.46 34.24 7.37
CA LYS A 637 8.73 35.64 7.72
C LYS A 637 7.45 36.49 7.77
N THR A 638 6.34 35.98 7.23
CA THR A 638 5.02 36.61 7.30
C THR A 638 4.26 36.16 8.56
N THR A 639 3.34 36.97 9.08
CA THR A 639 2.53 36.69 10.29
C THR A 639 1.52 35.54 10.13
N LEU A 640 1.61 34.76 9.05
CA LEU A 640 0.65 33.72 8.69
C LEU A 640 0.86 32.46 9.55
N LYS A 641 -0.07 32.19 10.46
CA LYS A 641 -0.12 30.95 11.24
C LYS A 641 -1.09 29.97 10.59
N THR A 642 -0.58 28.86 10.07
CA THR A 642 -1.40 27.88 9.33
C THR A 642 -1.97 26.81 10.26
N GLY A 643 -1.35 26.57 11.41
CA GLY A 643 -1.85 25.69 12.46
C GLY A 643 -1.23 25.99 13.83
N LYS A 644 -1.63 25.21 14.83
CA LYS A 644 -1.20 25.30 16.24
C LYS A 644 -1.07 23.91 16.84
N CYS A 645 -0.24 23.77 17.87
CA CYS A 645 -0.10 22.54 18.62
C CYS A 645 -1.10 22.52 19.78
N VAL A 646 -2.11 21.66 19.70
CA VAL A 646 -3.18 21.55 20.70
C VAL A 646 -3.22 20.12 21.23
N LYS A 647 -3.00 19.94 22.53
CA LYS A 647 -2.95 18.60 23.17
C LYS A 647 -1.97 17.65 22.46
N LYS A 648 -0.77 18.16 22.14
CA LYS A 648 0.28 17.44 21.39
C LYS A 648 -0.12 16.97 19.99
N ARG A 649 -1.16 17.56 19.39
CA ARG A 649 -1.60 17.28 18.01
C ARG A 649 -1.76 18.58 17.23
N CYS A 650 -1.34 18.60 15.97
CA CYS A 650 -1.51 19.77 15.12
C CYS A 650 -2.99 20.01 14.81
N GLN A 651 -3.42 21.26 14.89
CA GLN A 651 -4.75 21.71 14.52
C GLN A 651 -4.64 22.86 13.53
N CYS A 652 -5.23 22.70 12.34
CA CYS A 652 -5.14 23.72 11.29
C CYS A 652 -6.04 24.90 11.60
N THR A 653 -5.51 26.12 11.41
CA THR A 653 -6.23 27.37 11.70
C THR A 653 -7.31 27.65 10.66
N TYR A 654 -7.05 27.28 9.40
CA TYR A 654 -7.98 27.41 8.28
C TYR A 654 -8.00 26.12 7.46
N SER A 655 -8.77 25.12 7.90
CA SER A 655 -8.83 23.80 7.26
C SER A 655 -9.32 23.81 5.81
N SER A 656 -9.97 24.89 5.37
CA SER A 656 -10.39 25.11 3.98
C SER A 656 -9.25 25.56 3.05
N SER A 657 -8.09 25.90 3.60
CA SER A 657 -6.96 26.47 2.86
C SER A 657 -5.63 25.81 3.18
N TRP A 658 -5.55 25.19 4.36
CA TRP A 658 -4.38 24.48 4.86
C TRP A 658 -4.77 23.10 5.36
N GLY A 659 -4.04 22.09 4.90
CA GLY A 659 -4.18 20.72 5.34
C GLY A 659 -2.83 20.03 5.43
N GLY A 660 -2.86 18.72 5.18
CA GLY A 660 -1.75 17.83 5.51
C GLY A 660 -1.57 17.68 7.03
N PRO A 661 -0.70 16.75 7.47
CA PRO A 661 -0.58 16.38 8.88
C PRO A 661 -0.16 17.52 9.81
N ARG A 662 0.70 18.41 9.29
CA ARG A 662 1.28 19.55 10.03
C ARG A 662 0.67 20.90 9.65
N CYS A 663 -0.45 20.90 8.91
CA CYS A 663 -1.10 22.14 8.45
C CYS A 663 -0.18 23.00 7.56
N THR A 664 0.72 22.36 6.82
CA THR A 664 1.69 23.01 5.93
C THR A 664 1.43 22.74 4.45
N THR A 665 0.36 22.02 4.11
CA THR A 665 -0.05 21.79 2.73
C THR A 665 -1.10 22.81 2.33
N ALA A 666 -0.83 23.62 1.31
CA ALA A 666 -1.83 24.52 0.76
C ALA A 666 -2.84 23.70 -0.06
N ILE A 667 -4.12 23.81 0.30
CA ILE A 667 -5.22 23.13 -0.41
C ILE A 667 -5.87 24.14 -1.37
N SER A 668 -5.92 23.81 -2.65
CA SER A 668 -6.75 24.53 -3.62
C SER A 668 -8.19 24.02 -3.55
N ALA A 669 -9.16 24.93 -3.44
CA ALA A 669 -10.58 24.59 -3.37
C ALA A 669 -11.11 24.10 -4.72
N SER A 670 -10.76 22.87 -5.09
CA SER A 670 -11.39 22.15 -6.21
C SER A 670 -11.59 20.65 -5.93
N THR A 671 -11.30 20.16 -4.74
CA THR A 671 -11.45 18.74 -4.41
C THR A 671 -12.18 18.59 -3.08
N GLY A 672 -13.47 18.26 -3.13
CA GLY A 672 -14.26 17.87 -1.95
C GLY A 672 -15.60 18.58 -1.81
N SER A 673 -16.60 18.10 -2.54
CA SER A 673 -18.04 18.01 -2.21
C SER A 673 -18.96 18.32 -3.39
N SER A 674 -19.81 17.34 -3.67
CA SER A 674 -20.94 17.43 -4.58
C SER A 674 -21.96 18.45 -4.08
N LYS A 675 -22.40 19.30 -5.02
CA LYS A 675 -23.56 20.23 -4.98
C LYS A 675 -23.47 21.47 -4.05
N SER A 676 -23.38 22.60 -4.75
CA SER A 676 -23.89 23.95 -4.44
C SER A 676 -22.89 25.03 -3.96
N SER A 677 -22.92 26.14 -4.70
CA SER A 677 -22.24 27.43 -4.50
C SER A 677 -20.79 27.56 -5.01
N VAL A 678 -20.69 27.83 -6.31
CA VAL A 678 -19.56 28.57 -6.89
C VAL A 678 -19.60 29.99 -6.30
N SER A 679 -18.70 30.35 -5.36
CA SER A 679 -18.27 31.76 -5.09
C SER A 679 -17.45 32.03 -3.80
N LYS A 680 -16.70 31.08 -3.20
CA LYS A 680 -15.95 31.39 -1.96
C LYS A 680 -14.44 31.10 -1.94
N SER A 681 -13.82 30.83 -3.08
CA SER A 681 -12.42 30.41 -3.10
C SER A 681 -11.59 31.18 -4.12
N SER A 682 -11.09 32.34 -3.71
CA SER A 682 -9.90 32.94 -4.31
C SER A 682 -9.14 33.70 -3.23
N TYR A 683 -7.81 33.71 -3.34
CA TYR A 683 -6.96 34.57 -2.52
C TYR A 683 -7.34 36.03 -2.76
N GLY A 684 -8.03 36.63 -1.79
CA GLY A 684 -8.50 38.01 -1.82
C GLY A 684 -9.65 38.23 -0.82
N PRO A 685 -9.94 39.49 -0.44
CA PRO A 685 -11.09 39.79 0.41
C PRO A 685 -12.38 39.26 -0.24
N PRO A 686 -13.38 38.81 0.55
CA PRO A 686 -14.59 38.18 0.04
C PRO A 686 -15.18 38.98 -1.11
N MET A 687 -15.64 38.32 -2.19
CA MET A 687 -16.15 39.02 -3.37
C MET A 687 -17.28 39.99 -2.99
N GLY A 688 -18.10 39.67 -1.98
CA GLY A 688 -19.09 40.59 -1.42
C GLY A 688 -18.50 41.83 -0.70
N LEU A 689 -17.33 41.70 -0.06
CA LEU A 689 -16.61 42.82 0.54
C LEU A 689 -15.98 43.71 -0.54
N SER A 690 -15.44 43.09 -1.61
CA SER A 690 -14.88 43.79 -2.77
C SER A 690 -15.96 44.50 -3.59
N ILE A 691 -17.12 43.87 -3.81
CA ILE A 691 -18.31 44.47 -4.43
C ILE A 691 -18.89 45.55 -3.52
N GLY A 692 -18.90 45.34 -2.20
CA GLY A 692 -19.30 46.34 -1.22
C GLY A 692 -18.40 47.57 -1.25
N MET A 693 -17.08 47.39 -1.27
CA MET A 693 -16.11 48.48 -1.40
C MET A 693 -16.19 49.16 -2.77
N ALA A 694 -16.35 48.41 -3.85
CA ALA A 694 -16.57 48.99 -5.18
C ALA A 694 -17.88 49.79 -5.22
N GLY A 695 -18.95 49.28 -4.61
CA GLY A 695 -20.23 49.97 -4.46
C GLY A 695 -20.11 51.25 -3.62
N VAL A 696 -19.35 51.22 -2.53
CA VAL A 696 -19.05 52.40 -1.70
C VAL A 696 -18.22 53.41 -2.48
N ILE A 697 -17.20 52.98 -3.24
CA ILE A 697 -16.38 53.87 -4.06
C ILE A 697 -17.21 54.50 -5.18
N VAL A 698 -18.08 53.72 -5.84
CA VAL A 698 -19.01 54.22 -6.86
C VAL A 698 -20.00 55.19 -6.23
N LEU A 699 -20.59 54.87 -5.08
CA LEU A 699 -21.51 55.75 -4.35
C LEU A 699 -20.82 57.05 -3.93
N LEU A 700 -19.61 56.98 -3.38
CA LEU A 700 -18.82 58.16 -3.00
C LEU A 700 -18.40 58.99 -4.23
N SER A 701 -18.14 58.35 -5.37
CA SER A 701 -17.87 59.03 -6.63
C SER A 701 -19.14 59.71 -7.18
N PHE A 702 -20.30 59.06 -7.09
CA PHE A 702 -21.59 59.67 -7.43
C PHE A 702 -21.95 60.82 -6.48
N ILE A 703 -21.71 60.68 -5.18
CA ILE A 703 -21.90 61.76 -4.20
C ILE A 703 -20.93 62.91 -4.46
N SER A 704 -19.67 62.62 -4.80
CA SER A 704 -18.67 63.62 -5.20
C SER A 704 -19.11 64.39 -6.45
N VAL A 705 -19.56 63.69 -7.49
CA VAL A 705 -20.06 64.29 -8.72
C VAL A 705 -21.37 65.05 -8.47
N TYR A 706 -22.29 64.51 -7.68
CA TYR A 706 -23.55 65.16 -7.29
C TYR A 706 -23.31 66.42 -6.47
N MET A 707 -22.43 66.38 -5.48
CA MET A 707 -22.03 67.56 -4.69
C MET A 707 -21.29 68.60 -5.55
N SER A 708 -20.54 68.16 -6.56
CA SER A 708 -19.90 69.07 -7.54
C SER A 708 -20.92 69.72 -8.48
N ILE A 709 -21.98 69.00 -8.86
CA ILE A 709 -23.11 69.53 -9.64
C ILE A 709 -23.97 70.49 -8.79
N PHE A 710 -24.18 70.19 -7.51
CA PHE A 710 -24.95 71.03 -6.58
C PHE A 710 -24.18 72.25 -6.05
N ALA A 711 -22.85 72.24 -6.09
CA ALA A 711 -22.04 73.44 -5.84
C ALA A 711 -22.17 74.48 -6.97
N VAL A 712 -22.64 74.08 -8.15
CA VAL A 712 -22.79 74.96 -9.33
C VAL A 712 -24.22 75.50 -9.49
N VAL A 713 -25.20 75.00 -8.74
CA VAL A 713 -26.59 75.46 -8.87
C VAL A 713 -27.26 75.65 -7.51
N LYS A 714 -27.48 76.92 -7.13
CA LYS A 714 -28.39 77.37 -6.07
C LYS A 714 -29.46 78.30 -6.70
N PRO A 715 -30.67 78.44 -6.12
CA PRO A 715 -31.82 77.56 -6.37
C PRO A 715 -33.08 78.34 -6.85
N LYS A 716 -34.12 77.65 -7.35
CA LYS A 716 -35.50 78.13 -7.33
C LYS A 716 -36.53 77.01 -7.06
N SER A 717 -36.90 76.90 -5.78
CA SER A 717 -38.26 77.00 -5.21
C SER A 717 -39.46 76.18 -5.74
N VAL A 718 -40.14 75.49 -4.77
CA VAL A 718 -41.58 75.14 -4.60
C VAL A 718 -42.18 74.12 -5.61
N THR A 719 -43.04 73.12 -5.32
CA THR A 719 -44.11 72.96 -4.30
C THR A 719 -44.58 71.48 -4.24
N GLU A 720 -44.79 70.96 -3.03
CA GLU A 720 -45.87 70.10 -2.49
C GLU A 720 -46.61 68.93 -3.22
N MET A 721 -47.02 67.98 -2.36
CA MET A 721 -48.12 66.98 -2.44
C MET A 721 -47.87 65.72 -3.31
N LYS A 722 -48.28 64.48 -2.97
CA LYS A 722 -49.18 63.91 -1.94
C LYS A 722 -48.95 62.38 -1.87
N LYS A 723 -49.16 61.77 -0.70
CA LYS A 723 -49.46 60.31 -0.48
C LYS A 723 -50.91 60.00 -0.91
N PRO A 724 -51.31 58.76 -1.27
CA PRO A 724 -51.56 57.63 -0.33
C PRO A 724 -51.15 56.23 -0.90
N ALA A 725 -50.76 55.20 -0.14
CA ALA A 725 -51.42 54.34 0.87
C ALA A 725 -52.00 53.02 0.28
N ASN A 726 -51.72 51.91 1.01
CA ASN A 726 -52.46 50.64 1.13
C ASN A 726 -52.52 49.71 -0.12
N ASP A 727 -52.56 48.38 -0.04
CA ASP A 727 -52.84 47.44 1.04
C ASP A 727 -52.31 46.00 0.77
N SER A 728 -52.26 45.26 1.87
CA SER A 728 -52.16 43.83 2.23
C SER A 728 -52.46 42.66 1.26
N GLU A 729 -51.80 41.52 1.59
CA GLU A 729 -52.29 40.11 1.65
C GLU A 729 -52.61 39.36 0.33
N ASP A 730 -52.45 38.04 0.15
CA ASP A 730 -51.91 36.90 0.90
C ASP A 730 -51.80 35.68 -0.07
N SER A 731 -50.92 34.72 0.23
CA SER A 731 -51.04 33.26 0.02
C SER A 731 -51.13 32.52 -1.35
N GLN A 732 -50.37 31.41 -1.38
CA GLN A 732 -50.62 30.06 -1.96
C GLN A 732 -50.10 29.60 -3.35
N PHE A 733 -49.11 28.69 -3.25
CA PHE A 733 -48.93 27.38 -3.94
C PHE A 733 -49.80 27.01 -5.16
N MET A 734 -49.14 26.64 -6.27
CA MET A 734 -49.32 25.32 -6.89
C MET A 734 -48.22 24.96 -7.92
N GLN A 735 -47.95 23.66 -8.01
CA GLN A 735 -47.00 22.96 -8.89
C GLN A 735 -47.32 23.12 -10.38
N SER A 736 -46.29 23.10 -11.23
CA SER A 736 -46.39 22.41 -12.52
C SER A 736 -45.08 21.70 -12.88
N LYS A 737 -45.21 20.42 -13.26
CA LYS A 737 -44.18 19.57 -13.83
C LYS A 737 -43.94 19.99 -15.28
N SER A 738 -42.69 19.98 -15.73
CA SER A 738 -42.35 19.75 -17.13
C SER A 738 -41.06 18.96 -17.22
N SER A 739 -41.17 17.80 -17.83
CA SER A 739 -40.13 16.83 -18.15
C SER A 739 -39.45 17.20 -19.46
N TYR A 740 -38.12 17.18 -19.47
CA TYR A 740 -37.30 16.97 -20.68
C TYR A 740 -36.18 15.99 -20.34
N PRO A 741 -35.90 14.98 -21.20
CA PRO A 741 -34.91 13.96 -20.94
C PRO A 741 -33.52 14.50 -21.31
N ASN A 742 -32.57 14.48 -20.37
CA ASN A 742 -31.18 14.73 -20.69
C ASN A 742 -30.44 13.39 -20.75
N ASN A 743 -30.00 13.07 -21.96
CA ASN A 743 -29.23 11.89 -22.30
C ASN A 743 -27.75 12.27 -22.15
N GLN A 744 -27.12 11.91 -21.03
CA GLN A 744 -25.66 11.94 -20.87
C GLN A 744 -25.25 10.59 -20.27
N GLY A 745 -24.69 9.74 -21.13
CA GLY A 745 -24.14 8.45 -20.75
C GLY A 745 -22.92 8.64 -19.87
N GLN A 746 -23.09 8.43 -18.57
CA GLN A 746 -22.02 7.94 -17.72
C GLN A 746 -21.86 6.46 -18.06
N HIS A 747 -20.76 6.10 -18.73
CA HIS A 747 -20.32 4.71 -18.74
C HIS A 747 -20.00 4.33 -17.29
N ARG A 748 -20.92 3.62 -16.65
CA ARG A 748 -20.60 2.79 -15.48
C ARG A 748 -19.57 1.75 -15.94
N PRO A 749 -18.62 1.34 -15.08
CA PRO A 749 -17.88 0.11 -15.34
C PRO A 749 -18.88 -1.01 -15.64
N GLN A 750 -18.64 -1.76 -16.72
CA GLN A 750 -19.51 -2.86 -17.16
C GLN A 750 -19.54 -4.03 -16.16
N ASP A 751 -18.56 -4.08 -15.25
CA ASP A 751 -18.36 -5.17 -14.32
C ASP A 751 -18.79 -4.76 -12.91
N ASN A 752 -19.62 -5.58 -12.25
CA ASN A 752 -20.16 -5.31 -10.93
C ASN A 752 -19.26 -5.93 -9.85
N TYR A 753 -18.33 -5.15 -9.30
CA TYR A 753 -17.37 -5.63 -8.30
C TYR A 753 -17.77 -5.37 -6.85
N SER A 754 -18.98 -4.84 -6.61
CA SER A 754 -19.36 -4.30 -5.29
C SER A 754 -19.53 -5.34 -4.17
N GLN A 755 -19.47 -6.64 -4.47
CA GLN A 755 -19.82 -7.72 -3.53
C GLN A 755 -18.95 -8.99 -3.65
N ASN A 756 -17.66 -8.85 -3.93
CA ASN A 756 -16.73 -9.99 -3.98
C ASN A 756 -16.42 -10.50 -2.56
N PHE A 757 -17.36 -11.26 -1.99
CA PHE A 757 -17.25 -11.85 -0.66
C PHE A 757 -17.65 -13.32 -0.65
N VAL A 758 -17.22 -14.12 -1.61
CA VAL A 758 -17.19 -15.60 -1.53
C VAL A 758 -16.11 -16.14 -2.45
#